data_AF-A0A2T6CL10-F1
#
_entry.id   AF-A0A2T6CL10-F1
#
_cell.length_a   1.000
_cell.length_b   1.000
_cell.length_c   1.000
_cell.angle_alpha   90.00
_cell.angle_beta   90.00
_cell.angle_gamma   90.00
#
_symmetry.space_group_name_H-M   'P 1'
#
loop_
_entity.id
_entity.type
_entity.pdbx_description
1 polymer ?
#
loop_
_entity_poly.entity_id
_entity_poly.type
_entity_poly.pdbx_seq_one_letter_code
_entity_poly.pdbx_strand_id
1 'polypeptide(L)'
;MSPAVHFALAEKRSAQADPDLMTSATALRTAVQELGTAPQLEVVLALRGVREAVAAEFAKLDRRDVNSPAIPIVLEAIHGLAACGALDLPLRAKDERQLAHWQPLGWPGLVASMLVSAAWRWDAAPVFSHVPDWLWGAYAEWLFAAPNTLASDRECALYASHLSRHADELARWVQRHLGAPAVRAAVEAFARQAPLHPLRFARSHVLLPAELQGKILARLHGSFIGPFEPCVRPRAGRRLRVGFVARQWEANADTTAALAQFEHLPGDRFERRLFALQEATTAFGWRCRESADVFRVLPADCAGQAEMLRDAGLDVAVFVGDTTLADSFSRLASIRVAPLQAVENPAGITSGLPESDLCLVPAELAPPRTPSRHSERLGALPTTAFALRRGGDAERVCSRSDLGFPERTVLLVAVLGTTHGTLETLVNFGRILAQVPEAALVLQVVPDNELTPVGFERFCTIVCATLDELHVANDRVSVLAPREAQHEETRGIVRLADLFLTTSGSAVWAAEALAAGVPVVSADPVVSDWLKEARLGELTAHDGPAFVELAASLAADPGWRESVGRQLQRALHVGLACHDTLAASDGFAGVLETAFDQLEALGRSRFRRQPDAVRAGAAEDIASAVTAAQAVLENGGLQGAAEAAMRAVMIRPRDPKLRALCGRALLAEGDASRGVEYLLAAVQQRRHDANLWMTLANGLQEADRVVEALHALHASLRLDPGRPDAWSALVELATKLGEKDLAREACGALAETAPDHPQLAALCQCLGRGREPVNCGSDVGANRLEA
;
A
#
# COMPACT_ATOMS: atom_id res chain seq x y z
N MET A 1 14.23 31.32 -14.00
CA MET A 1 15.10 31.04 -15.16
C MET A 1 16.44 31.72 -14.95
N SER A 2 17.55 30.98 -14.90
CA SER A 2 18.90 31.57 -14.75
C SER A 2 19.48 31.89 -16.13
N PRO A 3 20.00 33.11 -16.38
CA PRO A 3 20.63 33.51 -17.64
C PRO A 3 21.88 32.71 -18.04
N ALA A 4 22.42 31.87 -17.14
CA ALA A 4 23.69 31.17 -17.34
C ALA A 4 23.64 30.05 -18.40
N VAL A 5 22.52 29.32 -18.50
CA VAL A 5 22.39 28.17 -19.42
C VAL A 5 22.35 28.62 -20.88
N HIS A 6 21.80 29.81 -21.15
CA HIS A 6 21.79 30.39 -22.49
C HIS A 6 23.19 30.86 -22.92
N PHE A 7 24.04 31.28 -21.97
CA PHE A 7 25.37 31.82 -22.29
C PHE A 7 26.36 30.72 -22.73
N ALA A 8 26.27 29.51 -22.15
CA ALA A 8 27.13 28.40 -22.54
C ALA A 8 26.76 27.77 -23.90
N LEU A 9 25.50 27.85 -24.32
CA LEU A 9 25.00 27.25 -25.56
C LEU A 9 24.95 28.23 -26.75
N ALA A 10 24.90 29.55 -26.50
CA ALA A 10 24.79 30.56 -27.57
C ALA A 10 26.13 31.06 -28.14
N GLU A 11 27.27 30.92 -27.44
CA GLU A 11 28.56 31.46 -27.94
C GLU A 11 29.29 30.58 -28.97
N LYS A 12 28.83 29.34 -29.26
CA LYS A 12 29.46 28.48 -30.28
C LYS A 12 28.86 28.62 -31.70
N ARG A 13 28.59 29.86 -32.11
CA ARG A 13 28.31 30.21 -33.52
C ARG A 13 29.42 31.00 -34.22
N SER A 14 30.58 31.20 -33.59
CA SER A 14 31.77 31.72 -34.28
C SER A 14 32.88 30.67 -34.37
N ALA A 15 33.49 30.59 -35.54
CA ALA A 15 34.48 29.63 -35.97
C ALA A 15 35.77 29.56 -35.12
N GLN A 16 36.50 28.45 -35.30
CA GLN A 16 37.94 28.24 -35.03
C GLN A 16 38.41 28.08 -33.58
N ALA A 17 38.20 26.87 -33.04
CA ALA A 17 39.20 26.02 -32.36
C ALA A 17 38.44 24.78 -31.85
N ASP A 18 38.87 23.57 -32.21
CA ASP A 18 38.35 22.37 -31.52
C ASP A 18 38.71 22.52 -30.03
N PRO A 19 37.72 22.62 -29.12
CA PRO A 19 38.04 22.74 -27.71
C PRO A 19 38.64 21.42 -27.25
N ASP A 20 39.77 21.51 -26.53
CA ASP A 20 40.42 20.39 -25.86
C ASP A 20 39.38 19.51 -25.13
N LEU A 21 39.51 18.17 -25.27
CA LEU A 21 38.57 17.17 -24.75
C LEU A 21 38.25 17.44 -23.27
N MET A 22 39.26 17.84 -22.48
CA MET A 22 39.11 18.18 -21.07
C MET A 22 38.17 19.35 -20.84
N THR A 23 38.25 20.40 -21.66
CA THR A 23 37.40 21.58 -21.56
C THR A 23 35.95 21.20 -21.89
N SER A 24 35.75 20.44 -22.96
CA SER A 24 34.41 19.99 -23.38
C SER A 24 33.78 19.01 -22.38
N ALA A 25 34.55 18.08 -21.83
CA ALA A 25 34.09 17.14 -20.81
C ALA A 25 33.71 17.85 -19.50
N THR A 26 34.53 18.83 -19.06
CA THR A 26 34.24 19.62 -17.86
C THR A 26 32.98 20.45 -18.04
N ALA A 27 32.83 21.11 -19.20
CA ALA A 27 31.64 21.88 -19.52
C ALA A 27 30.37 21.01 -19.55
N LEU A 28 30.46 19.80 -20.12
CA LEU A 28 29.36 18.84 -20.11
C LEU A 28 28.98 18.45 -18.67
N ARG A 29 29.96 18.08 -17.84
CA ARG A 29 29.70 17.74 -16.44
C ARG A 29 29.01 18.88 -15.68
N THR A 30 29.50 20.11 -15.81
CA THR A 30 28.89 21.27 -15.14
C THR A 30 27.45 21.48 -15.60
N ALA A 31 27.19 21.39 -16.91
CA ALA A 31 25.84 21.54 -17.43
C ALA A 31 24.88 20.43 -16.92
N VAL A 32 25.39 19.21 -16.75
CA VAL A 32 24.62 18.09 -16.16
C VAL A 32 24.32 18.31 -14.68
N GLN A 33 25.29 18.85 -13.92
CA GLN A 33 25.08 19.19 -12.50
C GLN A 33 24.04 20.31 -12.33
N GLU A 34 24.07 21.33 -13.19
CA GLU A 34 23.07 22.40 -13.20
C GLU A 34 21.67 21.87 -13.52
N LEU A 35 21.56 20.97 -14.51
CA LEU A 35 20.30 20.30 -14.83
C LEU A 35 19.71 19.54 -13.63
N GLY A 36 20.53 18.91 -12.79
CA GLY A 36 20.04 18.13 -11.64
C GLY A 36 19.16 18.91 -10.66
N THR A 37 19.21 20.26 -10.68
CA THR A 37 18.48 21.11 -9.74
C THR A 37 17.06 21.51 -10.20
N ALA A 38 16.86 21.71 -11.51
CA ALA A 38 15.58 22.03 -12.15
C ALA A 38 15.69 21.87 -13.68
N PRO A 39 15.63 20.64 -14.18
CA PRO A 39 15.88 20.35 -15.58
C PRO A 39 14.67 20.68 -16.47
N GLN A 40 14.93 21.31 -17.61
CA GLN A 40 13.96 21.62 -18.65
C GLN A 40 14.18 20.73 -19.88
N LEU A 41 13.13 20.14 -20.45
CA LEU A 41 13.23 19.27 -21.64
C LEU A 41 14.00 19.91 -22.81
N GLU A 42 13.83 21.22 -23.04
CA GLU A 42 14.55 21.96 -24.08
C GLU A 42 16.08 21.96 -23.85
N VAL A 43 16.51 22.11 -22.60
CA VAL A 43 17.93 22.09 -22.22
C VAL A 43 18.50 20.67 -22.38
N VAL A 44 17.72 19.64 -22.02
CA VAL A 44 18.08 18.23 -22.25
C VAL A 44 18.29 17.94 -23.73
N LEU A 45 17.41 18.45 -24.59
CA LEU A 45 17.54 18.33 -26.05
C LEU A 45 18.77 19.08 -26.58
N ALA A 46 19.04 20.27 -26.07
CA ALA A 46 20.22 21.06 -26.46
C ALA A 46 21.54 20.39 -26.08
N LEU A 47 21.58 19.67 -24.95
CA LEU A 47 22.77 18.91 -24.51
C LEU A 47 23.11 17.73 -25.40
N ARG A 48 22.17 17.22 -26.21
CA ARG A 48 22.40 16.08 -27.09
C ARG A 48 23.56 16.34 -28.06
N GLY A 49 23.62 17.54 -28.64
CA GLY A 49 24.71 17.94 -29.54
C GLY A 49 26.06 18.04 -28.84
N VAL A 50 26.09 18.54 -27.60
CA VAL A 50 27.31 18.63 -26.78
C VAL A 50 27.82 17.24 -26.43
N ARG A 51 26.92 16.34 -26.02
CA ARG A 51 27.24 14.93 -25.70
C ARG A 51 27.84 14.20 -26.90
N GLU A 52 27.24 14.34 -28.08
CA GLU A 52 27.75 13.74 -29.33
C GLU A 52 29.16 14.21 -29.66
N ALA A 53 29.44 15.51 -29.49
CA ALA A 53 30.76 16.07 -29.76
C ALA A 53 31.82 15.55 -28.78
N VAL A 54 31.51 15.54 -27.47
CA VAL A 54 32.40 14.98 -26.44
C VAL A 54 32.65 13.49 -26.69
N ALA A 55 31.60 12.73 -27.02
CA ALA A 55 31.72 11.30 -27.31
C ALA A 55 32.59 11.03 -28.55
N ALA A 56 32.48 11.84 -29.60
CA ALA A 56 33.29 11.70 -30.81
C ALA A 56 34.78 11.95 -30.56
N GLU A 57 35.14 12.93 -29.74
CA GLU A 57 36.53 13.16 -29.35
C GLU A 57 37.04 12.08 -28.39
N PHE A 58 36.20 11.66 -27.43
CA PHE A 58 36.57 10.61 -26.47
C PHE A 58 36.84 9.27 -27.16
N ALA A 59 36.07 8.92 -28.20
CA ALA A 59 36.24 7.69 -28.97
C ALA A 59 37.60 7.61 -29.70
N LYS A 60 38.33 8.73 -29.86
CA LYS A 60 39.64 8.78 -30.52
C LYS A 60 40.80 8.44 -29.56
N LEU A 61 40.56 8.32 -28.26
CA LEU A 61 41.60 7.97 -27.29
C LEU A 61 42.24 6.61 -27.60
N ASP A 62 43.54 6.49 -27.33
CA ASP A 62 44.24 5.21 -27.42
C ASP A 62 43.72 4.27 -26.31
N ARG A 63 43.45 3.01 -26.66
CA ARG A 63 43.00 1.97 -25.71
C ARG A 63 44.00 1.73 -24.57
N ARG A 64 45.26 2.15 -24.71
CA ARG A 64 46.29 2.04 -23.66
C ARG A 64 46.20 3.17 -22.63
N ASP A 65 45.51 4.27 -22.94
CA ASP A 65 45.44 5.47 -22.10
C ASP A 65 44.33 5.38 -21.03
N VAL A 66 44.40 4.34 -20.19
CA VAL A 66 43.41 4.06 -19.14
C VAL A 66 43.48 5.04 -17.95
N ASN A 67 44.48 5.92 -17.92
CA ASN A 67 44.70 6.90 -16.86
C ASN A 67 44.40 8.34 -17.31
N SER A 68 43.76 8.52 -18.47
CA SER A 68 43.38 9.85 -18.96
C SER A 68 42.51 10.58 -17.92
N PRO A 69 42.82 11.84 -17.57
CA PRO A 69 42.04 12.62 -16.62
C PRO A 69 40.62 12.93 -17.12
N ALA A 70 40.34 12.74 -18.41
CA ALA A 70 39.01 12.88 -18.99
C ALA A 70 38.05 11.76 -18.55
N ILE A 71 38.56 10.56 -18.25
CA ILE A 71 37.75 9.38 -17.90
C ILE A 71 36.83 9.65 -16.71
N PRO A 72 37.33 10.04 -15.51
CA PRO A 72 36.45 10.25 -14.36
C PRO A 72 35.42 11.36 -14.60
N ILE A 73 35.78 12.43 -15.32
CA ILE A 73 34.87 13.55 -15.63
C ILE A 73 33.73 13.09 -16.53
N VAL A 74 34.04 12.31 -17.56
CA VAL A 74 33.04 11.77 -18.49
C VAL A 74 32.13 10.74 -17.81
N LEU A 75 32.69 9.87 -16.97
CA LEU A 75 31.89 8.90 -16.21
C LEU A 75 30.95 9.60 -15.21
N GLU A 76 31.40 10.66 -14.54
CA GLU A 76 30.56 11.49 -13.67
C GLU A 76 29.42 12.16 -14.47
N ALA A 77 29.72 12.67 -15.68
CA ALA A 77 28.70 13.22 -16.57
C ALA A 77 27.69 12.16 -17.04
N ILE A 78 28.12 10.95 -17.37
CA ILE A 78 27.23 9.82 -17.73
C ILE A 78 26.30 9.49 -16.56
N HIS A 79 26.84 9.40 -15.34
CA HIS A 79 26.04 9.14 -14.14
C HIS A 79 24.96 10.21 -13.95
N GLY A 80 25.32 11.49 -14.04
CA GLY A 80 24.36 12.59 -13.92
C GLY A 80 23.31 12.60 -15.05
N LEU A 81 23.71 12.25 -16.30
CA LEU A 81 22.80 12.14 -17.45
C LEU A 81 21.80 10.99 -17.29
N ALA A 82 22.24 9.86 -16.75
CA ALA A 82 21.37 8.73 -16.44
C ALA A 82 20.38 9.09 -15.33
N ALA A 83 20.88 9.65 -14.22
CA ALA A 83 20.05 10.07 -13.09
C ALA A 83 18.97 11.09 -13.50
N CYS A 84 19.31 12.09 -14.33
CA CYS A 84 18.32 13.05 -14.81
C CYS A 84 17.49 12.56 -16.00
N GLY A 85 17.66 11.32 -16.49
CA GLY A 85 16.86 10.75 -17.58
C GLY A 85 17.13 11.34 -18.97
N ALA A 86 18.19 12.14 -19.11
CA ALA A 86 18.59 12.72 -20.41
C ALA A 86 19.00 11.65 -21.44
N LEU A 87 19.31 10.44 -20.97
CA LEU A 87 19.63 9.28 -21.81
C LEU A 87 18.39 8.46 -22.24
N ASP A 88 17.22 8.65 -21.60
CA ASP A 88 16.02 7.82 -21.83
C ASP A 88 15.29 8.14 -23.15
N LEU A 89 15.67 9.24 -23.80
CA LEU A 89 15.11 9.67 -25.08
C LEU A 89 15.35 8.62 -26.17
N PRO A 90 14.39 8.43 -27.11
CA PRO A 90 14.56 7.50 -28.22
C PRO A 90 15.83 7.77 -29.04
N LEU A 91 16.51 6.68 -29.44
CA LEU A 91 17.64 6.74 -30.35
C LEU A 91 17.19 7.18 -31.75
N ARG A 92 17.96 8.09 -32.37
CA ARG A 92 17.76 8.44 -33.78
C ARG A 92 18.59 7.50 -34.65
N ALA A 93 18.19 7.37 -35.91
CA ALA A 93 18.95 6.57 -36.89
C ALA A 93 20.43 6.99 -37.03
N LYS A 94 20.76 8.26 -36.76
CA LYS A 94 22.17 8.73 -36.72
C LYS A 94 22.91 8.15 -35.50
N ASP A 95 22.26 8.16 -34.34
CA ASP A 95 22.84 7.68 -33.08
C ASP A 95 23.14 6.18 -33.20
N GLU A 96 22.22 5.39 -33.76
CA GLU A 96 22.40 3.94 -34.00
C GLU A 96 23.62 3.63 -34.88
N ARG A 97 23.82 4.37 -35.98
CA ARG A 97 25.00 4.22 -36.85
C ARG A 97 26.29 4.54 -36.12
N GLN A 98 26.24 5.55 -35.24
CA GLN A 98 27.41 6.00 -34.49
C GLN A 98 27.79 4.99 -33.39
N LEU A 99 26.81 4.42 -32.69
CA LEU A 99 27.00 3.31 -31.75
C LEU A 99 27.66 2.10 -32.44
N ALA A 100 27.16 1.71 -33.63
CA ALA A 100 27.73 0.62 -34.41
C ALA A 100 29.17 0.90 -34.87
N HIS A 101 29.49 2.16 -35.17
CA HIS A 101 30.85 2.58 -35.55
C HIS A 101 31.83 2.55 -34.37
N TRP A 102 31.38 2.92 -33.17
CA TRP A 102 32.24 2.97 -31.97
C TRP A 102 32.40 1.63 -31.26
N GLN A 103 31.44 0.72 -31.38
CA GLN A 103 31.51 -0.61 -30.76
C GLN A 103 32.84 -1.36 -30.97
N PRO A 104 33.44 -1.43 -32.19
CA PRO A 104 34.72 -2.11 -32.38
C PRO A 104 35.93 -1.35 -31.80
N LEU A 105 35.78 -0.12 -31.29
CA LEU A 105 36.88 0.73 -30.82
C LEU A 105 37.37 0.41 -29.40
N GLY A 106 36.81 -0.61 -28.74
CA GLY A 106 37.22 -1.03 -27.38
C GLY A 106 36.62 -0.11 -26.30
N TRP A 107 37.29 0.03 -25.16
CA TRP A 107 36.76 0.81 -24.03
C TRP A 107 36.51 2.30 -24.34
N PRO A 108 37.31 3.02 -25.17
CA PRO A 108 36.99 4.41 -25.52
C PRO A 108 35.68 4.53 -26.29
N GLY A 109 35.46 3.60 -27.24
CA GLY A 109 34.20 3.51 -27.99
C GLY A 109 33.02 3.15 -27.10
N LEU A 110 33.22 2.27 -26.11
CA LEU A 110 32.18 1.93 -25.14
C LEU A 110 31.74 3.15 -24.32
N VAL A 111 32.70 3.89 -23.75
CA VAL A 111 32.39 5.09 -22.95
C VAL A 111 31.75 6.19 -23.82
N ALA A 112 32.20 6.35 -25.07
CA ALA A 112 31.54 7.24 -26.03
C ALA A 112 30.08 6.83 -26.31
N SER A 113 29.80 5.53 -26.44
CA SER A 113 28.43 5.02 -26.58
C SER A 113 27.58 5.28 -25.35
N MET A 114 28.14 5.14 -24.14
CA MET A 114 27.45 5.42 -22.87
C MET A 114 26.99 6.88 -22.74
N LEU A 115 27.73 7.83 -23.34
CA LEU A 115 27.35 9.25 -23.40
C LEU A 115 26.14 9.53 -24.30
N VAL A 116 25.88 8.68 -25.30
CA VAL A 116 24.88 8.93 -26.35
C VAL A 116 23.60 8.14 -26.13
N SER A 117 23.67 6.97 -25.48
CA SER A 117 22.51 6.09 -25.27
C SER A 117 22.37 5.65 -23.82
N ALA A 118 21.14 5.50 -23.34
CA ALA A 118 20.86 4.63 -22.20
C ALA A 118 21.12 3.17 -22.59
N ALA A 119 21.58 2.36 -21.63
CA ALA A 119 21.93 0.96 -21.89
C ALA A 119 20.74 0.14 -22.39
N TRP A 120 19.56 0.33 -21.79
CA TRP A 120 18.35 -0.42 -22.12
C TRP A 120 17.76 -0.12 -23.51
N ARG A 121 18.20 0.99 -24.13
CA ARG A 121 17.85 1.34 -25.52
C ARG A 121 18.83 0.74 -26.54
N TRP A 122 19.98 0.25 -26.09
CA TRP A 122 21.05 -0.28 -26.95
C TRP A 122 21.12 -1.80 -26.84
N ASP A 123 20.42 -2.50 -27.74
CA ASP A 123 20.33 -3.98 -27.75
C ASP A 123 21.70 -4.70 -27.86
N ALA A 124 22.69 -4.02 -28.46
CA ALA A 124 24.05 -4.52 -28.62
C ALA A 124 25.00 -4.13 -27.47
N ALA A 125 24.49 -3.59 -26.36
CA ALA A 125 25.28 -3.30 -25.17
C ALA A 125 26.05 -4.56 -24.71
N PRO A 126 27.38 -4.45 -24.47
CA PRO A 126 28.19 -5.62 -24.19
C PRO A 126 27.88 -6.26 -22.83
N VAL A 127 28.06 -7.58 -22.77
CA VAL A 127 28.14 -8.35 -21.53
C VAL A 127 29.46 -8.06 -20.80
N PHE A 128 29.50 -8.26 -19.48
CA PHE A 128 30.67 -7.93 -18.64
C PHE A 128 31.97 -8.59 -19.12
N SER A 129 31.89 -9.79 -19.69
CA SER A 129 33.07 -10.48 -20.26
C SER A 129 33.79 -9.73 -21.39
N HIS A 130 33.15 -8.73 -22.01
CA HIS A 130 33.74 -7.89 -23.05
C HIS A 130 34.15 -6.49 -22.55
N VAL A 131 33.98 -6.21 -21.26
CA VAL A 131 34.29 -4.92 -20.64
C VAL A 131 35.53 -5.07 -19.76
N PRO A 132 36.52 -4.15 -19.83
CA PRO A 132 37.70 -4.22 -18.96
C PRO A 132 37.33 -4.13 -17.48
N ASP A 133 37.90 -5.00 -16.65
CA ASP A 133 37.63 -5.14 -15.21
C ASP A 133 37.63 -3.82 -14.43
N TRP A 134 38.53 -2.88 -14.75
CA TRP A 134 38.63 -1.58 -14.09
C TRP A 134 37.39 -0.69 -14.30
N LEU A 135 36.63 -0.91 -15.37
CA LEU A 135 35.45 -0.12 -15.74
C LEU A 135 34.14 -0.71 -15.19
N TRP A 136 34.15 -1.93 -14.65
CA TRP A 136 32.94 -2.67 -14.29
C TRP A 136 32.00 -1.93 -13.34
N GLY A 137 32.53 -1.18 -12.37
CA GLY A 137 31.71 -0.37 -11.45
C GLY A 137 30.89 0.69 -12.19
N ALA A 138 31.57 1.59 -12.93
CA ALA A 138 30.91 2.65 -13.69
C ALA A 138 30.05 2.10 -14.84
N TYR A 139 30.48 0.99 -15.46
CA TYR A 139 29.70 0.30 -16.47
C TYR A 139 28.39 -0.24 -15.90
N ALA A 140 28.42 -0.88 -14.72
CA ALA A 140 27.22 -1.37 -14.05
C ALA A 140 26.26 -0.24 -13.67
N GLU A 141 26.77 0.91 -13.21
CA GLU A 141 25.91 2.08 -12.92
C GLU A 141 25.13 2.53 -14.15
N TRP A 142 25.78 2.60 -15.32
CA TRP A 142 25.11 2.94 -16.57
C TRP A 142 24.21 1.80 -17.10
N LEU A 143 24.68 0.55 -16.99
CA LEU A 143 24.01 -0.64 -17.53
C LEU A 143 22.66 -0.90 -16.85
N PHE A 144 22.61 -0.66 -15.54
CA PHE A 144 21.45 -0.91 -14.69
C PHE A 144 20.73 0.36 -14.25
N ALA A 145 21.09 1.52 -14.80
CA ALA A 145 20.35 2.77 -14.58
C ALA A 145 18.86 2.57 -14.90
N ALA A 146 18.02 2.86 -13.92
CA ALA A 146 16.58 2.79 -14.07
C ALA A 146 16.08 3.93 -14.97
N PRO A 147 15.24 3.66 -15.99
CA PRO A 147 14.58 4.72 -16.73
C PRO A 147 13.66 5.53 -15.82
N ASN A 148 13.67 6.86 -15.96
CA ASN A 148 12.84 7.74 -15.14
C ASN A 148 11.34 7.58 -15.47
N THR A 149 11.01 7.28 -16.73
CA THR A 149 9.64 6.96 -17.16
C THR A 149 9.65 5.95 -18.31
N LEU A 150 8.76 4.95 -18.24
CA LEU A 150 8.45 4.01 -19.30
C LEU A 150 7.09 4.37 -19.90
N ALA A 151 7.06 4.70 -21.19
CA ALA A 151 5.89 5.29 -21.84
C ALA A 151 4.91 4.24 -22.41
N SER A 152 5.27 2.96 -22.45
CA SER A 152 4.39 1.92 -22.98
C SER A 152 4.75 0.53 -22.46
N ASP A 153 3.81 -0.42 -22.56
CA ASP A 153 4.06 -1.84 -22.27
C ASP A 153 5.22 -2.41 -23.10
N ARG A 154 5.37 -1.94 -24.35
CA ARG A 154 6.52 -2.30 -25.20
C ARG A 154 7.85 -1.83 -24.59
N GLU A 155 7.91 -0.62 -24.03
CA GLU A 155 9.11 -0.14 -23.34
C GLU A 155 9.38 -0.94 -22.05
N CYS A 156 8.33 -1.31 -21.31
CA CYS A 156 8.44 -2.21 -20.15
C CYS A 156 9.04 -3.57 -20.55
N ALA A 157 8.54 -4.18 -21.63
CA ALA A 157 9.04 -5.46 -22.12
C ALA A 157 10.51 -5.38 -22.59
N LEU A 158 10.89 -4.30 -23.27
CA LEU A 158 12.27 -4.04 -23.69
C LEU A 158 13.20 -3.89 -22.47
N TYR A 159 12.81 -3.06 -21.51
CA TYR A 159 13.60 -2.83 -20.31
C TYR A 159 13.74 -4.11 -19.46
N ALA A 160 12.66 -4.88 -19.27
CA ALA A 160 12.69 -6.14 -18.55
C ALA A 160 13.60 -7.18 -19.22
N SER A 161 13.60 -7.23 -20.56
CA SER A 161 14.48 -8.13 -21.32
C SER A 161 15.95 -7.75 -21.17
N HIS A 162 16.25 -6.45 -21.27
CA HIS A 162 17.59 -5.89 -21.01
C HIS A 162 18.08 -6.25 -19.60
N LEU A 163 17.26 -5.94 -18.59
CA LEU A 163 17.59 -6.19 -17.19
C LEU A 163 17.82 -7.69 -16.94
N SER A 164 16.94 -8.55 -17.44
CA SER A 164 17.07 -10.02 -17.27
C SER A 164 18.38 -10.54 -17.85
N ARG A 165 18.73 -10.12 -19.07
CA ARG A 165 19.94 -10.55 -19.77
C ARG A 165 21.21 -10.22 -18.98
N HIS A 166 21.32 -8.97 -18.53
CA HIS A 166 22.54 -8.49 -17.87
C HIS A 166 22.59 -8.88 -16.38
N ALA A 167 21.45 -8.94 -15.69
CA ALA A 167 21.41 -9.40 -14.31
C ALA A 167 21.70 -10.91 -14.19
N ASP A 168 21.31 -11.74 -15.18
CA ASP A 168 21.68 -13.16 -15.19
C ASP A 168 23.20 -13.35 -15.27
N GLU A 169 23.87 -12.59 -16.15
CA GLU A 169 25.32 -12.65 -16.25
C GLU A 169 25.99 -12.19 -14.95
N LEU A 170 25.54 -11.06 -14.39
CA LEU A 170 26.08 -10.56 -13.14
C LEU A 170 25.87 -11.58 -12.01
N ALA A 171 24.68 -12.18 -11.89
CA ALA A 171 24.38 -13.22 -10.91
C ALA A 171 25.34 -14.43 -11.02
N ARG A 172 25.67 -14.86 -12.25
CA ARG A 172 26.67 -15.93 -12.48
C ARG A 172 28.07 -15.52 -12.01
N TRP A 173 28.48 -14.28 -12.23
CA TRP A 173 29.76 -13.76 -11.72
C TRP A 173 29.78 -13.66 -10.20
N VAL A 174 28.72 -13.14 -9.58
CA VAL A 174 28.56 -13.07 -8.12
C VAL A 174 28.68 -14.46 -7.49
N GLN A 175 28.03 -15.46 -8.09
CA GLN A 175 28.03 -16.82 -7.58
C GLN A 175 29.44 -17.45 -7.62
N ARG A 176 30.20 -17.19 -8.68
CA ARG A 176 31.54 -17.78 -8.88
C ARG A 176 32.64 -17.05 -8.11
N HIS A 177 32.66 -15.72 -8.15
CA HIS A 177 33.83 -14.91 -7.74
C HIS A 177 33.48 -13.54 -7.14
N LEU A 178 32.52 -13.47 -6.19
CA LEU A 178 32.19 -12.20 -5.49
C LEU A 178 33.39 -11.46 -4.88
N GLY A 179 34.46 -12.18 -4.49
CA GLY A 179 35.66 -11.57 -3.92
C GLY A 179 36.54 -10.78 -4.92
N ALA A 180 36.31 -10.91 -6.23
CA ALA A 180 37.05 -10.15 -7.23
C ALA A 180 36.65 -8.65 -7.18
N PRO A 181 37.61 -7.70 -7.16
CA PRO A 181 37.31 -6.27 -7.04
C PRO A 181 36.34 -5.74 -8.11
N ALA A 182 36.48 -6.19 -9.35
CA ALA A 182 35.61 -5.79 -10.47
C ALA A 182 34.16 -6.28 -10.29
N VAL A 183 33.98 -7.55 -9.89
CA VAL A 183 32.66 -8.14 -9.60
C VAL A 183 32.01 -7.39 -8.45
N ARG A 184 32.76 -7.15 -7.36
CA ARG A 184 32.26 -6.41 -6.20
C ARG A 184 31.83 -4.99 -6.58
N ALA A 185 32.64 -4.27 -7.35
CA ALA A 185 32.30 -2.93 -7.82
C ALA A 185 31.01 -2.92 -8.67
N ALA A 186 30.85 -3.89 -9.58
CA ALA A 186 29.63 -4.01 -10.39
C ALA A 186 28.38 -4.33 -9.56
N VAL A 187 28.50 -5.22 -8.57
CA VAL A 187 27.39 -5.62 -7.70
C VAL A 187 26.98 -4.50 -6.74
N GLU A 188 27.95 -3.78 -6.17
CA GLU A 188 27.67 -2.61 -5.32
C GLU A 188 27.01 -1.49 -6.13
N ALA A 189 27.42 -1.29 -7.39
CA ALA A 189 26.75 -0.38 -8.31
C ALA A 189 25.31 -0.82 -8.62
N PHE A 190 25.11 -2.10 -8.99
CA PHE A 190 23.78 -2.67 -9.21
C PHE A 190 22.84 -2.47 -8.01
N ALA A 191 23.34 -2.72 -6.79
CA ALA A 191 22.56 -2.60 -5.57
C ALA A 191 22.13 -1.15 -5.24
N ARG A 192 22.75 -0.12 -5.86
CA ARG A 192 22.37 1.30 -5.66
C ARG A 192 21.32 1.81 -6.64
N GLN A 193 21.04 1.10 -7.75
CA GLN A 193 20.29 1.63 -8.90
C GLN A 193 18.79 1.28 -8.92
N ALA A 194 18.30 0.47 -7.96
CA ALA A 194 16.88 0.07 -7.87
C ALA A 194 16.20 -0.32 -9.21
N PRO A 195 16.82 -1.17 -10.05
CA PRO A 195 16.42 -1.35 -11.45
C PRO A 195 15.03 -1.98 -11.65
N LEU A 196 14.40 -2.52 -10.60
CA LEU A 196 13.05 -3.07 -10.69
C LEU A 196 11.95 -2.04 -10.55
N HIS A 197 12.24 -0.87 -9.98
CA HIS A 197 11.22 0.12 -9.65
C HIS A 197 10.34 0.51 -10.86
N PRO A 198 10.89 0.75 -12.07
CA PRO A 198 10.08 1.06 -13.26
C PRO A 198 9.18 -0.10 -13.73
N LEU A 199 9.49 -1.34 -13.35
CA LEU A 199 8.73 -2.54 -13.74
C LEU A 199 7.66 -2.94 -12.73
N ARG A 200 7.49 -2.21 -11.63
CA ARG A 200 6.62 -2.66 -10.54
C ARG A 200 5.19 -2.96 -10.99
N PHE A 201 4.60 -2.19 -11.91
CA PHE A 201 3.26 -2.49 -12.43
C PHE A 201 3.22 -3.31 -13.74
N ALA A 202 4.39 -3.66 -14.29
CA ALA A 202 4.51 -4.54 -15.46
C ALA A 202 4.44 -6.02 -15.02
N ARG A 203 3.28 -6.44 -14.49
CA ARG A 203 3.08 -7.77 -13.86
C ARG A 203 3.50 -8.95 -14.74
N SER A 204 3.42 -8.84 -16.06
CA SER A 204 3.85 -9.85 -17.04
C SER A 204 5.37 -9.97 -17.20
N HIS A 205 6.14 -8.99 -16.75
CA HIS A 205 7.56 -8.84 -17.07
C HIS A 205 8.50 -8.83 -15.86
N VAL A 206 7.97 -8.78 -14.64
CA VAL A 206 8.76 -8.49 -13.42
C VAL A 206 9.41 -9.71 -12.75
N LEU A 207 8.88 -10.92 -12.91
CA LEU A 207 9.33 -12.10 -12.13
C LEU A 207 10.81 -12.44 -12.30
N LEU A 208 11.27 -12.67 -13.54
CA LEU A 208 12.66 -13.06 -13.78
C LEU A 208 13.66 -11.97 -13.36
N PRO A 209 13.47 -10.68 -13.72
CA PRO A 209 14.28 -9.60 -13.18
C PRO A 209 14.32 -9.59 -11.65
N ALA A 210 13.18 -9.77 -10.99
CA ALA A 210 13.09 -9.76 -9.54
C ALA A 210 13.87 -10.91 -8.89
N GLU A 211 13.74 -12.13 -9.41
CA GLU A 211 14.52 -13.28 -8.91
C GLU A 211 16.02 -13.08 -9.09
N LEU A 212 16.46 -12.48 -10.19
CA LEU A 212 17.87 -12.21 -10.45
C LEU A 212 18.42 -11.15 -9.49
N GLN A 213 17.69 -10.04 -9.30
CA GLN A 213 18.03 -9.04 -8.29
C GLN A 213 18.11 -9.67 -6.90
N GLY A 214 17.10 -10.45 -6.51
CA GLY A 214 17.07 -11.11 -5.21
C GLY A 214 18.26 -12.06 -5.00
N LYS A 215 18.65 -12.84 -6.03
CA LYS A 215 19.84 -13.71 -5.99
C LYS A 215 21.13 -12.91 -5.80
N ILE A 216 21.30 -11.80 -6.54
CA ILE A 216 22.47 -10.93 -6.45
C ILE A 216 22.56 -10.32 -5.05
N LEU A 217 21.47 -9.72 -4.56
CA LEU A 217 21.41 -9.05 -3.26
C LEU A 217 21.60 -10.02 -2.10
N ALA A 218 20.93 -11.19 -2.11
CA ALA A 218 21.08 -12.20 -1.07
C ALA A 218 22.53 -12.71 -0.99
N ARG A 219 23.20 -12.87 -2.13
CA ARG A 219 24.60 -13.30 -2.17
C ARG A 219 25.56 -12.20 -1.70
N LEU A 220 25.30 -10.95 -2.06
CA LEU A 220 26.06 -9.79 -1.58
C LEU A 220 25.96 -9.68 -0.05
N HIS A 221 24.74 -9.59 0.50
CA HIS A 221 24.55 -9.35 1.93
C HIS A 221 24.87 -10.59 2.78
N GLY A 222 24.52 -11.78 2.32
CA GLY A 222 24.87 -13.03 3.00
C GLY A 222 26.38 -13.31 3.06
N SER A 223 27.20 -12.61 2.27
CA SER A 223 28.66 -12.68 2.41
C SER A 223 29.18 -11.90 3.63
N PHE A 224 28.46 -10.85 4.05
CA PHE A 224 28.80 -10.03 5.22
C PHE A 224 28.09 -10.50 6.49
N ILE A 225 26.88 -11.07 6.33
CA ILE A 225 26.03 -11.52 7.43
C ILE A 225 25.99 -13.04 7.37
N GLY A 226 26.59 -13.69 8.37
CA GLY A 226 26.69 -15.14 8.43
C GLY A 226 25.33 -15.85 8.30
N PRO A 227 25.34 -17.14 7.87
CA PRO A 227 24.12 -17.91 7.71
C PRO A 227 23.36 -18.00 9.04
N PHE A 228 22.04 -18.00 8.94
CA PHE A 228 21.15 -18.14 10.09
C PHE A 228 20.03 -19.11 9.74
N GLU A 229 19.96 -20.19 10.50
CA GLU A 229 18.89 -21.18 10.40
C GLU A 229 18.01 -21.06 11.65
N PRO A 230 16.88 -20.35 11.55
CA PRO A 230 15.99 -20.18 12.69
C PRO A 230 15.30 -21.50 13.05
N CYS A 231 15.20 -21.77 14.35
CA CYS A 231 14.47 -22.92 14.86
C CYS A 231 12.95 -22.69 14.75
N VAL A 232 12.25 -23.53 13.99
CA VAL A 232 10.78 -23.54 13.96
C VAL A 232 10.29 -24.28 15.21
N ARG A 233 9.48 -23.63 16.03
CA ARG A 233 8.87 -24.24 17.23
C ARG A 233 7.35 -24.27 17.06
N PRO A 234 6.67 -25.38 17.43
CA PRO A 234 5.21 -25.44 17.41
C PRO A 234 4.61 -24.30 18.22
N ARG A 235 3.52 -23.70 17.73
CA ARG A 235 2.84 -22.59 18.42
C ARG A 235 1.86 -23.05 19.51
N ALA A 236 1.57 -24.35 19.61
CA ALA A 236 0.63 -24.88 20.60
C ALA A 236 1.01 -24.43 22.03
N GLY A 237 0.06 -23.75 22.71
CA GLY A 237 0.24 -23.27 24.09
C GLY A 237 1.16 -22.04 24.24
N ARG A 238 1.52 -21.35 23.16
CA ARG A 238 2.32 -20.11 23.22
C ARG A 238 1.87 -19.06 22.21
N ARG A 239 2.26 -17.81 22.47
CA ARG A 239 2.10 -16.71 21.53
C ARG A 239 3.10 -16.82 20.37
N LEU A 240 2.66 -16.45 19.16
CA LEU A 240 3.53 -16.19 18.02
C LEU A 240 4.13 -14.78 18.13
N ARG A 241 5.46 -14.68 18.06
CA ARG A 241 6.17 -13.40 18.00
C ARG A 241 6.22 -12.92 16.56
N VAL A 242 5.46 -11.88 16.26
CA VAL A 242 5.37 -11.30 14.92
C VAL A 242 6.09 -9.96 14.90
N GLY A 243 7.15 -9.87 14.11
CA GLY A 243 7.92 -8.66 13.90
C GLY A 243 7.51 -7.95 12.63
N PHE A 244 6.99 -6.73 12.72
CA PHE A 244 6.71 -5.87 11.57
C PHE A 244 7.89 -4.92 11.37
N VAL A 245 8.47 -4.94 10.17
CA VAL A 245 9.65 -4.12 9.82
C VAL A 245 9.23 -3.13 8.76
N ALA A 246 9.46 -1.83 8.99
CA ALA A 246 9.20 -0.77 8.02
C ALA A 246 10.37 0.22 7.96
N ARG A 247 10.45 1.03 6.89
CA ARG A 247 11.41 2.15 6.82
C ARG A 247 11.15 3.14 7.95
N GLN A 248 9.91 3.60 8.01
CA GLN A 248 9.35 4.53 8.99
C GLN A 248 7.87 4.17 9.17
N TRP A 249 7.34 4.36 10.37
CA TRP A 249 5.91 4.22 10.65
C TRP A 249 5.20 5.56 10.41
N GLU A 250 5.17 6.02 9.17
CA GLU A 250 4.41 7.21 8.74
C GLU A 250 3.25 6.82 7.86
N ALA A 251 2.22 7.66 7.75
CA ALA A 251 1.01 7.36 6.98
C ALA A 251 1.31 7.28 5.48
N ASN A 252 1.24 6.07 4.92
CA ASN A 252 1.28 5.77 3.50
C ASN A 252 0.43 4.53 3.21
N ALA A 253 0.35 4.10 1.95
CA ALA A 253 -0.47 2.96 1.56
C ALA A 253 -0.10 1.68 2.32
N ASP A 254 1.19 1.36 2.43
CA ASP A 254 1.66 0.12 3.03
C ASP A 254 1.49 0.11 4.56
N THR A 255 1.88 1.19 5.24
CA THR A 255 1.82 1.26 6.71
C THR A 255 0.40 1.40 7.24
N THR A 256 -0.51 2.05 6.50
CA THR A 256 -1.93 2.14 6.88
C THR A 256 -2.64 0.81 6.70
N ALA A 257 -2.26 0.00 5.69
CA ALA A 257 -2.70 -1.38 5.55
C ALA A 257 -2.13 -2.29 6.64
N ALA A 258 -0.83 -2.18 6.93
CA ALA A 258 -0.18 -2.93 8.00
C ALA A 258 -0.81 -2.64 9.37
N LEU A 259 -1.06 -1.37 9.71
CA LEU A 259 -1.72 -1.00 10.97
C LEU A 259 -3.09 -1.67 11.09
N ALA A 260 -3.88 -1.70 10.00
CA ALA A 260 -5.16 -2.41 9.98
C ALA A 260 -5.02 -3.93 10.22
N GLN A 261 -3.87 -4.53 9.90
CA GLN A 261 -3.60 -5.95 10.11
C GLN A 261 -3.12 -6.29 11.52
N PHE A 262 -2.42 -5.39 12.22
CA PHE A 262 -1.84 -5.71 13.53
C PHE A 262 -2.51 -5.05 14.73
N GLU A 263 -3.32 -4.00 14.54
CA GLU A 263 -3.85 -3.24 15.68
C GLU A 263 -4.82 -4.05 16.56
N HIS A 264 -5.61 -4.95 15.97
CA HIS A 264 -6.55 -5.81 16.69
C HIS A 264 -6.08 -7.27 16.81
N LEU A 265 -4.79 -7.55 16.61
CA LEU A 265 -4.29 -8.91 16.77
C LEU A 265 -4.50 -9.43 18.21
N PRO A 266 -4.97 -10.69 18.38
CA PRO A 266 -5.20 -11.30 19.70
C PRO A 266 -3.94 -11.28 20.56
N GLY A 267 -3.92 -10.52 21.66
CA GLY A 267 -2.77 -10.47 22.57
C GLY A 267 -2.47 -11.82 23.25
N ASP A 268 -3.47 -12.70 23.36
CA ASP A 268 -3.36 -14.06 23.88
C ASP A 268 -2.67 -15.04 22.90
N ARG A 269 -2.66 -14.72 21.60
CA ARG A 269 -2.07 -15.57 20.54
C ARG A 269 -0.87 -14.95 19.85
N PHE A 270 -0.73 -13.63 19.88
CA PHE A 270 0.31 -12.89 19.19
C PHE A 270 1.02 -11.93 20.12
N GLU A 271 2.33 -11.80 19.92
CA GLU A 271 3.16 -10.74 20.48
C GLU A 271 3.64 -9.86 19.32
N ARG A 272 3.15 -8.62 19.28
CA ARG A 272 3.37 -7.64 18.21
C ARG A 272 4.64 -6.85 18.50
N ARG A 273 5.63 -6.96 17.60
CA ARG A 273 6.87 -6.20 17.70
C ARG A 273 7.07 -5.36 16.46
N LEU A 274 7.25 -4.06 16.62
CA LEU A 274 7.50 -3.14 15.51
C LEU A 274 8.96 -2.73 15.47
N PHE A 275 9.51 -2.71 14.27
CA PHE A 275 10.86 -2.27 13.96
C PHE A 275 10.83 -1.18 12.90
N ALA A 276 11.62 -0.14 13.09
CA ALA A 276 11.74 0.96 12.15
C ALA A 276 13.21 1.20 11.80
N LEU A 277 13.54 1.47 10.54
CA LEU A 277 14.88 1.90 10.17
C LEU A 277 15.14 3.36 10.61
N GLN A 278 14.09 4.16 10.68
CA GLN A 278 14.13 5.55 11.14
C GLN A 278 12.92 5.84 12.03
N GLU A 279 13.11 6.72 13.01
CA GLU A 279 12.04 7.07 13.96
C GLU A 279 11.01 8.01 13.31
N ALA A 280 9.73 7.70 13.50
CA ALA A 280 8.62 8.54 13.05
C ALA A 280 8.18 9.49 14.18
N THR A 281 7.86 10.74 13.83
CA THR A 281 7.43 11.77 14.80
C THR A 281 5.97 12.18 14.64
N THR A 282 5.22 11.50 13.76
CA THR A 282 3.84 11.85 13.40
C THR A 282 2.82 11.17 14.32
N ALA A 283 1.61 11.73 14.41
CA ALA A 283 0.51 11.12 15.19
C ALA A 283 0.18 9.68 14.75
N PHE A 284 0.30 9.40 13.44
CA PHE A 284 0.16 8.05 12.90
C PHE A 284 1.23 7.11 13.44
N GLY A 285 2.51 7.53 13.45
CA GLY A 285 3.60 6.74 14.01
C GLY A 285 3.45 6.45 15.50
N TRP A 286 2.92 7.41 16.26
CA TRP A 286 2.57 7.19 17.67
C TRP A 286 1.47 6.14 17.84
N ARG A 287 0.40 6.18 17.04
CA ARG A 287 -0.64 5.15 17.05
C ARG A 287 -0.06 3.76 16.75
N CYS A 288 0.79 3.63 15.71
CA CYS A 288 1.46 2.35 15.41
C CYS A 288 2.26 1.84 16.62
N ARG A 289 2.99 2.74 17.30
CA ARG A 289 3.78 2.40 18.48
C ARG A 289 2.91 1.95 19.66
N GLU A 290 1.78 2.62 19.91
CA GLU A 290 0.84 2.26 20.99
C GLU A 290 0.13 0.92 20.74
N SER A 291 -0.07 0.55 19.48
CA SER A 291 -0.62 -0.76 19.09
C SER A 291 0.37 -1.92 19.21
N ALA A 292 1.65 -1.66 19.50
CA ALA A 292 2.71 -2.66 19.59
C ALA A 292 3.01 -3.06 21.05
N ASP A 293 3.33 -4.33 21.28
CA ASP A 293 3.84 -4.77 22.58
C ASP A 293 5.31 -4.35 22.78
N VAL A 294 6.07 -4.25 21.68
CA VAL A 294 7.46 -3.77 21.65
C VAL A 294 7.70 -2.90 20.42
N PHE A 295 8.37 -1.76 20.57
CA PHE A 295 8.83 -0.92 19.47
C PHE A 295 10.34 -0.68 19.55
N ARG A 296 11.06 -0.86 18.44
CA ARG A 296 12.51 -0.63 18.35
C ARG A 296 12.88 0.13 17.08
N VAL A 297 13.76 1.11 17.22
CA VAL A 297 14.47 1.71 16.08
C VAL A 297 15.74 0.89 15.85
N LEU A 298 15.94 0.42 14.63
CA LEU A 298 17.08 -0.37 14.24
C LEU A 298 18.33 0.52 14.09
N PRO A 299 19.55 -0.03 14.31
CA PRO A 299 20.78 0.71 14.09
C PRO A 299 20.99 1.03 12.60
N ALA A 300 21.91 1.95 12.32
CA ALA A 300 22.17 2.41 10.95
C ALA A 300 22.84 1.33 10.07
N ASP A 301 23.63 0.44 10.65
CA ASP A 301 24.36 -0.59 9.91
C ASP A 301 23.55 -1.89 9.74
N CYS A 302 23.72 -2.53 8.58
CA CYS A 302 22.93 -3.71 8.20
C CYS A 302 23.22 -4.94 9.08
N ALA A 303 24.44 -5.08 9.60
CA ALA A 303 24.80 -6.20 10.47
C ALA A 303 24.08 -6.09 11.82
N GLY A 304 24.10 -4.92 12.45
CA GLY A 304 23.36 -4.62 13.68
C GLY A 304 21.84 -4.69 13.50
N GLN A 305 21.33 -4.31 12.32
CA GLN A 305 19.90 -4.51 11.97
C GLN A 305 19.53 -5.99 12.00
N ALA A 306 20.32 -6.84 11.33
CA ALA A 306 20.08 -8.27 11.28
C ALA A 306 20.25 -8.95 12.65
N GLU A 307 21.27 -8.56 13.43
CA GLU A 307 21.51 -9.04 14.79
C GLU A 307 20.32 -8.71 15.70
N MET A 308 19.86 -7.45 15.72
CA MET A 308 18.73 -7.03 16.55
C MET A 308 17.43 -7.79 16.20
N LEU A 309 17.18 -8.06 14.92
CA LEU A 309 16.00 -8.85 14.50
C LEU A 309 16.13 -10.33 14.88
N ARG A 310 17.33 -10.92 14.78
CA ARG A 310 17.59 -12.31 15.18
C ARG A 310 17.48 -12.49 16.70
N ASP A 311 18.02 -11.55 17.46
CA ASP A 311 17.97 -11.53 18.93
C ASP A 311 16.55 -11.32 19.47
N ALA A 312 15.69 -10.66 18.68
CA ALA A 312 14.28 -10.57 19.01
C ALA A 312 13.58 -11.94 19.03
N GLY A 313 14.16 -12.97 18.38
CA GLY A 313 13.63 -14.33 18.40
C GLY A 313 12.21 -14.40 17.83
N LEU A 314 12.01 -13.79 16.66
CA LEU A 314 10.73 -13.73 15.95
C LEU A 314 10.36 -15.11 15.38
N ASP A 315 9.07 -15.44 15.44
CA ASP A 315 8.50 -16.59 14.72
C ASP A 315 8.15 -16.21 13.27
N VAL A 316 7.66 -14.98 13.11
CA VAL A 316 7.27 -14.39 11.83
C VAL A 316 7.88 -13.01 11.71
N ALA A 317 8.51 -12.71 10.58
CA ALA A 317 8.91 -11.34 10.22
C ALA A 317 8.14 -10.89 8.97
N VAL A 318 7.47 -9.75 9.07
CA VAL A 318 6.67 -9.13 8.01
C VAL A 318 7.35 -7.83 7.60
N PHE A 319 7.83 -7.79 6.37
CA PHE A 319 8.42 -6.60 5.77
C PHE A 319 7.31 -5.77 5.11
N VAL A 320 7.06 -4.59 5.67
CA VAL A 320 6.02 -3.64 5.27
C VAL A 320 6.65 -2.54 4.43
N GLY A 321 6.35 -2.57 3.12
CA GLY A 321 6.81 -1.56 2.16
C GLY A 321 7.36 -2.15 0.88
N ASP A 322 7.57 -1.28 -0.11
CA ASP A 322 8.13 -1.68 -1.41
C ASP A 322 9.57 -2.23 -1.26
N THR A 323 9.75 -3.50 -1.63
CA THR A 323 11.05 -4.20 -1.61
C THR A 323 11.82 -4.07 -2.93
N THR A 324 11.24 -3.45 -3.96
CA THR A 324 11.89 -3.27 -5.27
C THR A 324 12.92 -2.15 -5.30
N LEU A 325 12.86 -1.21 -4.36
CA LEU A 325 13.69 0.01 -4.27
C LEU A 325 15.19 -0.23 -3.94
N ALA A 326 15.62 -1.48 -3.78
CA ALA A 326 17.03 -1.88 -3.53
C ALA A 326 17.78 -1.11 -2.41
N ASP A 327 17.06 -0.51 -1.47
CA ASP A 327 17.62 0.31 -0.40
C ASP A 327 17.89 -0.51 0.89
N SER A 328 18.26 0.15 2.00
CA SER A 328 18.51 -0.52 3.29
C SER A 328 17.38 -1.45 3.73
N PHE A 329 16.13 -1.09 3.45
CA PHE A 329 14.98 -1.92 3.78
C PHE A 329 14.93 -3.20 2.94
N SER A 330 15.06 -3.08 1.60
CA SER A 330 15.14 -4.24 0.70
C SER A 330 16.34 -5.14 1.01
N ARG A 331 17.48 -4.55 1.39
CA ARG A 331 18.66 -5.30 1.85
C ARG A 331 18.33 -6.15 3.07
N LEU A 332 17.66 -5.57 4.06
CA LEU A 332 17.25 -6.28 5.28
C LEU A 332 16.25 -7.41 4.98
N ALA A 333 15.30 -7.18 4.08
CA ALA A 333 14.34 -8.19 3.62
C ALA A 333 15.02 -9.40 2.92
N SER A 334 16.19 -9.19 2.31
CA SER A 334 16.97 -10.26 1.68
C SER A 334 17.74 -11.16 2.66
N ILE A 335 17.72 -10.84 3.96
CA ILE A 335 18.46 -11.56 5.00
C ILE A 335 17.49 -12.39 5.84
N ARG A 336 17.90 -13.62 6.18
CA ARG A 336 17.15 -14.49 7.08
C ARG A 336 17.24 -13.99 8.53
N VAL A 337 16.09 -13.68 9.13
CA VAL A 337 15.88 -13.21 10.50
C VAL A 337 14.77 -13.97 11.26
N ALA A 338 13.84 -14.65 10.56
CA ALA A 338 12.76 -15.42 11.19
C ALA A 338 12.43 -16.72 10.42
N PRO A 339 11.83 -17.74 11.09
CA PRO A 339 11.38 -18.98 10.45
C PRO A 339 10.45 -18.75 9.25
N LEU A 340 9.40 -17.94 9.45
CA LEU A 340 8.51 -17.48 8.40
C LEU A 340 8.82 -16.03 8.07
N GLN A 341 9.27 -15.75 6.85
CA GLN A 341 9.44 -14.38 6.36
C GLN A 341 8.38 -14.05 5.31
N ALA A 342 7.66 -12.96 5.56
CA ALA A 342 6.63 -12.45 4.68
C ALA A 342 6.98 -11.05 4.17
N VAL A 343 6.57 -10.75 2.95
CA VAL A 343 6.53 -9.40 2.39
C VAL A 343 5.07 -9.00 2.19
N GLU A 344 4.74 -7.77 2.53
CA GLU A 344 3.43 -7.19 2.21
C GLU A 344 3.51 -6.53 0.83
N ASN A 345 2.63 -6.92 -0.09
CA ASN A 345 2.59 -6.34 -1.42
C ASN A 345 1.14 -6.27 -1.95
N PRO A 346 0.38 -5.21 -1.62
CA PRO A 346 -1.01 -5.10 -2.05
C PRO A 346 -1.16 -5.01 -3.58
N ALA A 347 -0.11 -4.63 -4.31
CA ALA A 347 -0.09 -4.62 -5.78
C ALA A 347 0.11 -6.00 -6.41
N GLY A 348 0.35 -7.06 -5.62
CA GLY A 348 0.46 -8.43 -6.09
C GLY A 348 1.72 -8.71 -6.90
N ILE A 349 2.81 -8.01 -6.63
CA ILE A 349 4.10 -8.16 -7.32
C ILE A 349 5.02 -9.05 -6.46
N THR A 350 5.89 -9.83 -7.10
CA THR A 350 6.89 -10.63 -6.39
C THR A 350 8.06 -9.76 -5.93
N SER A 351 8.59 -10.00 -4.72
CA SER A 351 9.85 -9.39 -4.28
C SER A 351 11.06 -10.01 -4.98
N GLY A 352 10.93 -11.25 -5.47
CA GLY A 352 12.04 -12.03 -6.02
C GLY A 352 13.08 -12.46 -4.98
N LEU A 353 12.88 -12.14 -3.71
CA LEU A 353 13.86 -12.36 -2.65
C LEU A 353 13.95 -13.84 -2.27
N PRO A 354 15.16 -14.43 -2.26
CA PRO A 354 15.36 -15.82 -1.87
C PRO A 354 15.00 -16.10 -0.42
N GLU A 355 15.00 -15.11 0.46
CA GLU A 355 14.66 -15.27 1.88
C GLU A 355 13.20 -14.98 2.21
N SER A 356 12.41 -14.44 1.28
CA SER A 356 10.96 -14.28 1.47
C SER A 356 10.23 -15.59 1.17
N ASP A 357 9.40 -16.05 2.10
CA ASP A 357 8.65 -17.31 1.98
C ASP A 357 7.20 -17.09 1.57
N LEU A 358 6.61 -15.98 2.01
CA LEU A 358 5.21 -15.62 1.79
C LEU A 358 5.10 -14.20 1.21
N CYS A 359 4.23 -13.99 0.23
CA CYS A 359 3.82 -12.68 -0.25
C CYS A 359 2.35 -12.47 0.10
N LEU A 360 2.06 -11.52 0.99
CA LEU A 360 0.72 -11.21 1.46
C LEU A 360 0.03 -10.29 0.45
N VAL A 361 -1.10 -10.73 -0.07
CA VAL A 361 -1.87 -10.05 -1.11
C VAL A 361 -3.37 -10.13 -0.81
N PRO A 362 -4.18 -9.18 -1.29
CA PRO A 362 -5.64 -9.29 -1.28
C PRO A 362 -6.13 -10.60 -1.90
N ALA A 363 -7.17 -11.22 -1.34
CA ALA A 363 -7.69 -12.50 -1.81
C ALA A 363 -8.13 -12.50 -3.28
N GLU A 364 -8.53 -11.34 -3.80
CA GLU A 364 -8.94 -11.08 -5.19
C GLU A 364 -7.76 -11.22 -6.16
N LEU A 365 -6.53 -11.02 -5.68
CA LEU A 365 -5.28 -11.14 -6.44
C LEU A 365 -4.61 -12.51 -6.28
N ALA A 366 -5.16 -13.39 -5.44
CA ALA A 366 -4.62 -14.73 -5.16
C ALA A 366 -5.55 -15.84 -5.68
N PRO A 367 -5.59 -16.11 -7.00
CA PRO A 367 -6.45 -17.16 -7.54
C PRO A 367 -6.11 -18.54 -6.92
N PRO A 368 -7.11 -19.46 -6.80
CA PRO A 368 -6.93 -20.74 -6.11
C PRO A 368 -5.76 -21.58 -6.62
N ARG A 369 -5.48 -21.51 -7.92
CA ARG A 369 -4.26 -22.03 -8.55
C ARG A 369 -3.46 -20.88 -9.10
N THR A 370 -2.28 -20.64 -8.56
CA THR A 370 -1.42 -19.56 -9.01
C THR A 370 -0.48 -20.08 -10.11
N PRO A 371 -0.55 -19.59 -11.36
CA PRO A 371 0.56 -19.80 -12.30
C PRO A 371 1.84 -19.17 -11.73
N SER A 372 3.02 -19.70 -12.08
CA SER A 372 4.34 -19.28 -11.53
C SER A 372 4.68 -17.82 -11.85
N ARG A 373 4.06 -16.87 -11.15
CA ARG A 373 4.26 -15.41 -11.27
C ARG A 373 4.92 -14.81 -10.02
N HIS A 374 5.12 -15.62 -8.97
CA HIS A 374 5.74 -15.24 -7.72
C HIS A 374 6.82 -16.23 -7.33
N SER A 375 7.92 -15.71 -6.77
CA SER A 375 8.98 -16.52 -6.18
C SER A 375 8.62 -17.00 -4.76
N GLU A 376 7.70 -16.29 -4.10
CA GLU A 376 7.11 -16.61 -2.81
C GLU A 376 5.81 -17.39 -3.00
N ARG A 377 5.37 -18.07 -1.94
CA ARG A 377 3.98 -18.54 -1.89
C ARG A 377 3.06 -17.36 -1.59
N LEU A 378 1.87 -17.31 -2.17
CA LEU A 378 0.90 -16.26 -1.85
C LEU A 378 0.18 -16.54 -0.53
N GLY A 379 -0.04 -15.50 0.27
CA GLY A 379 -0.97 -15.49 1.41
C GLY A 379 -2.14 -14.57 1.08
N ALA A 380 -3.34 -15.12 0.98
CA ALA A 380 -4.54 -14.43 0.54
C ALA A 380 -5.28 -13.81 1.73
N LEU A 381 -5.19 -12.49 1.87
CA LEU A 381 -5.87 -11.72 2.90
C LEU A 381 -7.37 -11.63 2.58
N PRO A 382 -8.27 -12.15 3.43
CA PRO A 382 -9.71 -12.18 3.15
C PRO A 382 -10.40 -10.82 3.28
N THR A 383 -9.73 -9.82 3.87
CA THR A 383 -10.23 -8.45 3.94
C THR A 383 -9.05 -7.50 3.83
N THR A 384 -9.14 -6.55 2.90
CA THR A 384 -8.18 -5.45 2.76
C THR A 384 -8.81 -4.17 3.30
N ALA A 385 -8.18 -3.58 4.31
CA ALA A 385 -8.61 -2.34 4.94
C ALA A 385 -7.41 -1.43 5.21
N PHE A 386 -7.69 -0.16 5.44
CA PHE A 386 -6.69 0.85 5.77
C PHE A 386 -7.07 1.56 7.07
N ALA A 387 -6.11 1.71 7.98
CA ALA A 387 -6.29 2.40 9.25
C ALA A 387 -6.28 3.93 9.07
N LEU A 388 -7.29 4.46 8.37
CA LEU A 388 -7.41 5.87 8.05
C LEU A 388 -7.80 6.72 9.27
N ARG A 389 -7.42 8.00 9.27
CA ARG A 389 -7.82 8.96 10.32
C ARG A 389 -9.32 9.26 10.22
N ARG A 390 -10.06 8.99 11.30
CA ARG A 390 -11.41 9.56 11.50
C ARG A 390 -11.25 11.07 11.76
N GLY A 391 -12.05 11.90 11.07
CA GLY A 391 -11.83 13.35 10.94
C GLY A 391 -11.64 14.11 12.27
N GLY A 392 -10.90 15.23 12.23
CA GLY A 392 -10.71 16.06 13.43
C GLY A 392 -9.67 17.18 13.43
N ASP A 393 -8.75 17.31 12.47
CA ASP A 393 -7.78 18.43 12.47
C ASP A 393 -8.03 19.35 11.28
N ALA A 394 -7.89 20.66 11.50
CA ALA A 394 -8.16 21.73 10.55
C ALA A 394 -7.45 21.51 9.21
N GLU A 395 -8.18 20.94 8.24
CA GLU A 395 -7.69 20.72 6.88
C GLU A 395 -7.48 22.08 6.20
N ARG A 396 -6.33 22.26 5.54
CA ARG A 396 -6.15 23.34 4.56
C ARG A 396 -7.25 23.18 3.51
N VAL A 397 -8.16 24.15 3.44
CA VAL A 397 -9.25 24.16 2.46
C VAL A 397 -8.66 24.59 1.12
N CYS A 398 -8.15 23.62 0.35
CA CYS A 398 -7.95 23.81 -1.09
C CYS A 398 -9.33 23.93 -1.75
N SER A 399 -9.53 24.91 -2.62
CA SER A 399 -10.76 25.06 -3.41
C SER A 399 -10.57 24.60 -4.86
N ARG A 400 -11.66 24.47 -5.63
CA ARG A 400 -11.54 24.17 -7.07
C ARG A 400 -10.84 25.31 -7.82
N SER A 401 -11.03 26.56 -7.36
CA SER A 401 -10.34 27.71 -7.94
C SER A 401 -8.84 27.68 -7.73
N ASP A 402 -8.36 27.17 -6.60
CA ASP A 402 -6.92 27.02 -6.32
C ASP A 402 -6.27 26.01 -7.28
N LEU A 403 -7.06 25.04 -7.77
CA LEU A 403 -6.66 24.04 -8.78
C LEU A 403 -6.78 24.55 -10.22
N GLY A 404 -7.26 25.79 -10.42
CA GLY A 404 -7.44 26.41 -11.73
C GLY A 404 -8.81 26.15 -12.38
N PHE A 405 -9.79 25.61 -11.65
CA PHE A 405 -11.10 25.23 -12.20
C PHE A 405 -12.26 26.05 -11.60
N PRO A 406 -13.30 26.37 -12.40
CA PRO A 406 -14.54 26.92 -11.88
C PRO A 406 -15.23 25.97 -10.90
N GLU A 407 -15.92 26.51 -9.89
CA GLU A 407 -16.62 25.70 -8.88
C GLU A 407 -17.71 24.78 -9.45
N ARG A 408 -18.29 25.11 -10.60
CA ARG A 408 -19.35 24.33 -11.25
C ARG A 408 -18.84 23.19 -12.14
N THR A 409 -17.53 23.12 -12.40
CA THR A 409 -16.93 22.11 -13.26
C THR A 409 -17.07 20.72 -12.62
N VAL A 410 -17.39 19.69 -13.41
CA VAL A 410 -17.39 18.31 -12.92
C VAL A 410 -15.94 17.87 -12.72
N LEU A 411 -15.51 17.72 -11.47
CA LEU A 411 -14.12 17.47 -11.13
C LEU A 411 -13.84 15.96 -11.00
N LEU A 412 -13.07 15.42 -11.94
CA LEU A 412 -12.52 14.07 -11.88
C LEU A 412 -11.17 14.14 -11.17
N VAL A 413 -10.92 13.22 -10.22
CA VAL A 413 -9.63 13.13 -9.53
C VAL A 413 -9.06 11.73 -9.68
N ALA A 414 -7.79 11.65 -10.03
CA ALA A 414 -7.01 10.42 -9.97
C ALA A 414 -5.70 10.68 -9.23
N VAL A 415 -5.35 9.76 -8.33
CA VAL A 415 -4.04 9.78 -7.66
C VAL A 415 -3.16 8.73 -8.32
N LEU A 416 -1.95 9.15 -8.68
CA LEU A 416 -0.94 8.35 -9.36
C LEU A 416 0.33 8.39 -8.52
N GLY A 417 0.97 7.24 -8.27
CA GLY A 417 2.39 7.29 -7.88
C GLY A 417 3.26 7.56 -9.11
N THR A 418 4.54 7.81 -8.84
CA THR A 418 5.55 8.27 -9.81
C THR A 418 5.77 7.38 -11.05
N THR A 419 5.31 6.12 -11.02
CA THR A 419 5.44 5.13 -12.11
C THR A 419 4.09 4.50 -12.54
N HIS A 420 2.96 5.02 -12.06
CA HIS A 420 1.64 4.36 -12.18
C HIS A 420 0.86 4.77 -13.43
N GLY A 421 1.21 5.91 -14.04
CA GLY A 421 0.55 6.38 -15.26
C GLY A 421 1.01 5.59 -16.45
N THR A 422 0.42 4.41 -16.70
CA THR A 422 0.57 3.78 -18.01
C THR A 422 -0.08 4.69 -19.05
N LEU A 423 0.47 4.71 -20.27
CA LEU A 423 -0.14 5.43 -21.39
C LEU A 423 -1.60 5.01 -21.59
N GLU A 424 -1.94 3.76 -21.31
CA GLU A 424 -3.32 3.26 -21.35
C GLU A 424 -4.24 4.00 -20.36
N THR A 425 -3.81 4.19 -19.11
CA THR A 425 -4.58 4.95 -18.12
C THR A 425 -4.78 6.40 -18.57
N LEU A 426 -3.73 7.06 -19.07
CA LEU A 426 -3.81 8.44 -19.56
C LEU A 426 -4.73 8.57 -20.78
N VAL A 427 -4.66 7.62 -21.72
CA VAL A 427 -5.55 7.56 -22.89
C VAL A 427 -7.01 7.36 -22.45
N ASN A 428 -7.26 6.49 -21.46
CA ASN A 428 -8.61 6.29 -20.93
C ASN A 428 -9.15 7.59 -20.30
N PHE A 429 -8.33 8.31 -19.54
CA PHE A 429 -8.71 9.61 -18.98
C PHE A 429 -9.00 10.66 -20.06
N GLY A 430 -8.15 10.76 -21.09
CA GLY A 430 -8.40 11.64 -22.23
C GLY A 430 -9.69 11.31 -22.96
N ARG A 431 -10.00 10.01 -23.14
CA ARG A 431 -11.27 9.57 -23.77
C ARG A 431 -12.49 9.94 -22.93
N ILE A 432 -12.41 9.89 -21.61
CA ILE A 432 -13.49 10.36 -20.71
C ILE A 432 -13.71 11.87 -20.92
N LEU A 433 -12.64 12.67 -20.92
CA LEU A 433 -12.73 14.12 -21.11
C LEU A 433 -13.26 14.49 -22.51
N ALA A 434 -12.91 13.74 -23.54
CA ALA A 434 -13.45 13.93 -24.89
C ALA A 434 -14.97 13.69 -24.96
N GLN A 435 -15.50 12.76 -24.15
CA GLN A 435 -16.93 12.45 -24.08
C GLN A 435 -17.73 13.41 -23.19
N VAL A 436 -17.09 14.02 -22.19
CA VAL A 436 -17.75 14.90 -21.21
C VAL A 436 -17.10 16.29 -21.22
N PRO A 437 -17.53 17.22 -22.10
CA PRO A 437 -16.87 18.52 -22.28
C PRO A 437 -16.81 19.39 -21.02
N GLU A 438 -17.77 19.23 -20.10
CA GLU A 438 -17.87 20.01 -18.85
C GLU A 438 -16.99 19.47 -17.71
N ALA A 439 -16.33 18.33 -17.92
CA ALA A 439 -15.46 17.73 -16.91
C ALA A 439 -14.04 18.30 -16.96
N ALA A 440 -13.36 18.35 -15.82
CA ALA A 440 -11.92 18.56 -15.72
C ALA A 440 -11.28 17.44 -14.92
N LEU A 441 -9.98 17.24 -15.10
CA LEU A 441 -9.22 16.18 -14.43
C LEU A 441 -8.08 16.77 -13.62
N VAL A 442 -7.98 16.35 -12.35
CA VAL A 442 -6.80 16.57 -11.52
C VAL A 442 -6.02 15.27 -11.41
N LEU A 443 -4.76 15.30 -11.83
CA LEU A 443 -3.80 14.22 -11.66
C LEU A 443 -2.87 14.58 -10.51
N GLN A 444 -3.13 14.00 -9.34
CA GLN A 444 -2.27 14.16 -8.17
C GLN A 444 -1.14 13.14 -8.22
N VAL A 445 0.10 13.59 -8.39
CA VAL A 445 1.28 12.72 -8.39
C VAL A 445 1.85 12.65 -6.99
N VAL A 446 1.74 11.48 -6.33
CA VAL A 446 2.32 11.27 -5.00
C VAL A 446 3.77 10.79 -5.09
N PRO A 447 4.66 11.28 -4.20
CA PRO A 447 6.04 10.84 -4.16
C PRO A 447 6.12 9.39 -3.65
N ASP A 448 6.42 8.46 -4.55
CA ASP A 448 7.28 7.32 -4.26
C ASP A 448 8.65 7.71 -4.80
N ASN A 449 9.67 7.70 -3.94
CA ASN A 449 11.05 8.09 -4.23
C ASN A 449 11.42 8.07 -5.73
N GLU A 450 11.93 9.20 -6.24
CA GLU A 450 12.71 9.31 -7.50
C GLU A 450 12.03 9.74 -8.81
N LEU A 451 10.86 10.42 -8.81
CA LEU A 451 10.54 11.23 -10.01
C LEU A 451 11.45 12.46 -10.04
N THR A 452 12.51 12.39 -10.84
CA THR A 452 13.33 13.57 -11.14
C THR A 452 12.46 14.62 -11.85
N PRO A 453 12.77 15.93 -11.75
CA PRO A 453 11.93 16.90 -12.42
C PRO A 453 11.91 16.72 -13.96
N VAL A 454 12.94 16.10 -14.58
CA VAL A 454 12.87 15.69 -16.01
C VAL A 454 11.81 14.63 -16.20
N GLY A 455 11.78 13.60 -15.34
CA GLY A 455 10.78 12.56 -15.40
C GLY A 455 9.36 13.13 -15.30
N PHE A 456 9.18 14.14 -14.44
CA PHE A 456 7.89 14.82 -14.27
C PHE A 456 7.53 15.67 -15.48
N GLU A 457 8.46 16.46 -16.04
CA GLU A 457 8.21 17.20 -17.28
C GLU A 457 7.93 16.28 -18.47
N ARG A 458 8.64 15.15 -18.59
CA ARG A 458 8.38 14.13 -19.61
C ARG A 458 7.00 13.51 -19.43
N PHE A 459 6.59 13.23 -18.20
CA PHE A 459 5.23 12.78 -17.88
C PHE A 459 4.19 13.81 -18.31
N CYS A 460 4.35 15.09 -17.96
CA CYS A 460 3.48 16.17 -18.42
C CYS A 460 3.43 16.28 -19.95
N THR A 461 4.57 16.11 -20.63
CA THR A 461 4.64 16.10 -22.10
C THR A 461 3.83 14.95 -22.69
N ILE A 462 3.90 13.76 -22.09
CA ILE A 462 3.09 12.60 -22.51
C ILE A 462 1.60 12.87 -22.30
N VAL A 463 1.23 13.50 -21.18
CA VAL A 463 -0.15 13.92 -20.91
C VAL A 463 -0.62 14.88 -21.99
N CYS A 464 0.10 15.97 -22.25
CA CYS A 464 -0.26 16.96 -23.28
C CYS A 464 -0.38 16.31 -24.67
N ALA A 465 0.60 15.50 -25.09
CA ALA A 465 0.56 14.82 -26.38
C ALA A 465 -0.65 13.88 -26.52
N THR A 466 -1.01 13.18 -25.43
CA THR A 466 -2.19 12.31 -25.39
C THR A 466 -3.48 13.11 -25.50
N LEU A 467 -3.57 14.27 -24.84
CA LEU A 467 -4.72 15.17 -24.92
C LEU A 467 -4.85 15.76 -26.34
N ASP A 468 -3.75 16.21 -26.94
CA ASP A 468 -3.71 16.73 -28.30
C ASP A 468 -4.18 15.70 -29.33
N GLU A 469 -3.70 14.44 -29.24
CA GLU A 469 -4.13 13.34 -30.11
C GLU A 469 -5.65 13.06 -29.99
N LEU A 470 -6.18 13.17 -28.77
CA LEU A 470 -7.60 12.99 -28.48
C LEU A 470 -8.43 14.27 -28.65
N HIS A 471 -7.83 15.36 -29.11
CA HIS A 471 -8.47 16.67 -29.33
C HIS A 471 -9.12 17.24 -28.06
N VAL A 472 -8.49 17.03 -26.89
CA VAL A 472 -8.90 17.58 -25.59
C VAL A 472 -8.05 18.79 -25.24
N ALA A 473 -8.68 19.88 -24.79
CA ALA A 473 -7.95 21.09 -24.41
C ALA A 473 -7.07 20.86 -23.16
N ASN A 474 -5.81 21.29 -23.22
CA ASN A 474 -4.82 21.08 -22.16
C ASN A 474 -5.19 21.78 -20.83
N ASP A 475 -5.96 22.87 -20.88
CA ASP A 475 -6.44 23.61 -19.68
C ASP A 475 -7.51 22.85 -18.88
N ARG A 476 -7.99 21.71 -19.38
CA ARG A 476 -8.92 20.82 -18.67
C ARG A 476 -8.23 19.81 -17.76
N VAL A 477 -6.90 19.76 -17.77
CA VAL A 477 -6.11 18.83 -16.96
C VAL A 477 -5.10 19.60 -16.13
N SER A 478 -5.13 19.39 -14.81
CA SER A 478 -4.14 19.93 -13.87
C SER A 478 -3.31 18.78 -13.32
N VAL A 479 -1.99 18.84 -13.52
CA VAL A 479 -1.03 17.85 -13.00
C VAL A 479 -0.28 18.47 -11.82
N LEU A 480 -0.53 17.93 -10.64
CA LEU A 480 0.02 18.45 -9.39
C LEU A 480 1.30 17.69 -9.01
N ALA A 481 2.35 18.43 -8.71
CA ALA A 481 3.70 17.90 -8.52
C ALA A 481 3.91 17.30 -7.11
N PRO A 482 4.78 16.28 -6.98
CA PRO A 482 4.97 15.54 -5.73
C PRO A 482 5.63 16.33 -4.59
N ARG A 483 6.27 17.48 -4.87
CA ARG A 483 7.04 18.26 -3.87
C ARG A 483 6.18 18.92 -2.79
N GLU A 484 4.86 18.98 -2.98
CA GLU A 484 3.90 19.61 -2.06
C GLU A 484 2.92 18.60 -1.44
N ALA A 485 2.85 17.37 -1.98
CA ALA A 485 1.86 16.36 -1.62
C ALA A 485 2.12 15.68 -0.25
N GLN A 486 1.85 16.38 0.84
CA GLN A 486 1.61 15.70 2.13
C GLN A 486 0.35 14.82 2.00
N HIS A 487 0.30 13.70 2.73
CA HIS A 487 -0.84 12.78 2.69
C HIS A 487 -2.18 13.50 2.92
N GLU A 488 -2.17 14.52 3.79
CA GLU A 488 -3.31 15.39 4.10
C GLU A 488 -3.75 16.27 2.92
N GLU A 489 -2.82 16.79 2.13
CA GLU A 489 -3.14 17.63 0.96
C GLU A 489 -3.78 16.80 -0.15
N THR A 490 -3.22 15.60 -0.40
CA THR A 490 -3.81 14.66 -1.36
C THR A 490 -5.23 14.26 -0.94
N ARG A 491 -5.44 14.02 0.36
CA ARG A 491 -6.77 13.76 0.91
C ARG A 491 -7.72 14.95 0.68
N GLY A 492 -7.26 16.18 0.91
CA GLY A 492 -8.04 17.40 0.62
C GLY A 492 -8.46 17.49 -0.84
N ILE A 493 -7.55 17.20 -1.78
CA ILE A 493 -7.85 17.17 -3.22
C ILE A 493 -8.87 16.08 -3.56
N VAL A 494 -8.72 14.87 -2.99
CA VAL A 494 -9.67 13.77 -3.20
C VAL A 494 -11.08 14.15 -2.73
N ARG A 495 -11.21 14.91 -1.64
CA ARG A 495 -12.52 15.38 -1.14
C ARG A 495 -13.22 16.37 -2.07
N LEU A 496 -12.49 17.07 -2.95
CA LEU A 496 -13.07 18.02 -3.91
C LEU A 496 -13.72 17.35 -5.12
N ALA A 497 -13.40 16.07 -5.35
CA ALA A 497 -13.82 15.32 -6.51
C ALA A 497 -15.34 15.11 -6.55
N ASP A 498 -15.92 15.26 -7.74
CA ASP A 498 -17.26 14.75 -8.04
C ASP A 498 -17.22 13.24 -8.38
N LEU A 499 -16.08 12.76 -8.85
CA LEU A 499 -15.82 11.37 -9.19
C LEU A 499 -14.33 11.05 -9.04
N PHE A 500 -14.01 10.01 -8.28
CA PHE A 500 -12.66 9.48 -8.17
C PHE A 500 -12.45 8.32 -9.15
N LEU A 501 -11.35 8.37 -9.89
CA LEU A 501 -10.97 7.37 -10.89
C LEU A 501 -9.83 6.52 -10.34
N THR A 502 -10.03 5.20 -10.20
CA THR A 502 -8.95 4.35 -9.69
C THR A 502 -7.85 4.13 -10.71
N THR A 503 -6.64 3.98 -10.19
CA THR A 503 -5.44 3.61 -10.94
C THR A 503 -4.77 2.45 -10.22
N SER A 504 -3.83 1.78 -10.87
CA SER A 504 -3.08 0.68 -10.21
C SER A 504 -2.46 1.20 -8.92
N GLY A 505 -2.66 0.52 -7.78
CA GLY A 505 -2.08 0.95 -6.50
C GLY A 505 -2.80 2.13 -5.82
N SER A 506 -3.91 2.64 -6.35
CA SER A 506 -4.64 3.76 -5.72
C SER A 506 -5.68 3.32 -4.67
N ALA A 507 -5.63 2.08 -4.17
CA ALA A 507 -6.65 1.51 -3.30
C ALA A 507 -6.83 2.31 -1.98
N VAL A 508 -5.74 2.79 -1.38
CA VAL A 508 -5.80 3.65 -0.18
C VAL A 508 -6.54 4.97 -0.47
N TRP A 509 -6.32 5.55 -1.65
CA TRP A 509 -6.97 6.80 -2.06
C TRP A 509 -8.43 6.59 -2.46
N ALA A 510 -8.76 5.43 -3.02
CA ALA A 510 -10.14 5.02 -3.21
C ALA A 510 -10.86 4.84 -1.86
N ALA A 511 -10.19 4.31 -0.83
CA ALA A 511 -10.73 4.22 0.51
C ALA A 511 -10.97 5.61 1.13
N GLU A 512 -10.04 6.56 0.97
CA GLU A 512 -10.25 7.97 1.38
C GLU A 512 -11.40 8.63 0.61
N ALA A 513 -11.53 8.39 -0.70
CA ALA A 513 -12.64 8.89 -1.51
C ALA A 513 -13.99 8.36 -1.01
N LEU A 514 -14.09 7.05 -0.80
CA LEU A 514 -15.28 6.42 -0.24
C LEU A 514 -15.61 6.97 1.14
N ALA A 515 -14.61 7.15 2.02
CA ALA A 515 -14.77 7.74 3.34
C ALA A 515 -15.30 9.18 3.29
N ALA A 516 -14.92 9.93 2.26
CA ALA A 516 -15.39 11.28 2.00
C ALA A 516 -16.78 11.34 1.34
N GLY A 517 -17.38 10.20 0.99
CA GLY A 517 -18.65 10.15 0.27
C GLY A 517 -18.53 10.46 -1.22
N VAL A 518 -17.32 10.39 -1.78
CA VAL A 518 -17.04 10.61 -3.20
C VAL A 518 -17.27 9.30 -3.97
N PRO A 519 -18.08 9.32 -5.07
CA PRO A 519 -18.23 8.18 -5.96
C PRO A 519 -16.89 7.70 -6.53
N VAL A 520 -16.72 6.38 -6.66
CA VAL A 520 -15.51 5.76 -7.22
C VAL A 520 -15.88 4.89 -8.41
N VAL A 521 -15.22 5.07 -9.55
CA VAL A 521 -15.24 4.12 -10.67
C VAL A 521 -13.94 3.34 -10.69
N SER A 522 -14.04 2.01 -10.70
CA SER A 522 -12.87 1.15 -10.54
C SER A 522 -12.79 -0.05 -11.47
N ALA A 523 -11.58 -0.30 -11.97
CA ALA A 523 -11.17 -1.60 -12.53
C ALA A 523 -10.23 -2.38 -11.59
N ASP A 524 -9.85 -1.80 -10.44
CA ASP A 524 -9.05 -2.48 -9.42
C ASP A 524 -9.90 -3.53 -8.69
N PRO A 525 -9.50 -4.83 -8.67
CA PRO A 525 -10.29 -5.90 -8.07
C PRO A 525 -10.66 -5.70 -6.60
N VAL A 526 -9.77 -5.10 -5.81
CA VAL A 526 -9.99 -4.87 -4.37
C VAL A 526 -11.06 -3.81 -4.18
N VAL A 527 -10.93 -2.69 -4.89
CA VAL A 527 -11.91 -1.61 -4.81
C VAL A 527 -13.25 -2.05 -5.39
N SER A 528 -13.24 -2.84 -6.47
CA SER A 528 -14.44 -3.43 -7.05
C SER A 528 -15.17 -4.38 -6.08
N ASP A 529 -14.45 -5.10 -5.23
CA ASP A 529 -15.07 -5.91 -4.19
C ASP A 529 -15.75 -5.05 -3.13
N TRP A 530 -15.10 -3.97 -2.67
CA TRP A 530 -15.71 -3.00 -1.76
C TRP A 530 -16.97 -2.36 -2.34
N LEU A 531 -16.94 -2.00 -3.63
CA LEU A 531 -18.10 -1.44 -4.32
C LEU A 531 -19.25 -2.44 -4.38
N LYS A 532 -18.99 -3.72 -4.68
CA LYS A 532 -20.01 -4.77 -4.66
C LYS A 532 -20.62 -4.95 -3.26
N GLU A 533 -19.79 -4.93 -2.22
CA GLU A 533 -20.27 -5.02 -0.83
C GLU A 533 -21.14 -3.81 -0.46
N ALA A 534 -20.77 -2.61 -0.92
CA ALA A 534 -21.57 -1.38 -0.80
C ALA A 534 -22.82 -1.35 -1.71
N ARG A 535 -23.09 -2.44 -2.45
CA ARG A 535 -24.14 -2.58 -3.48
C ARG A 535 -24.00 -1.63 -4.66
N LEU A 536 -22.82 -1.03 -4.84
CA LEU A 536 -22.42 -0.14 -5.93
C LEU A 536 -21.61 -0.92 -7.00
N GLY A 537 -21.93 -2.19 -7.20
CA GLY A 537 -21.19 -3.07 -8.12
C GLY A 537 -21.25 -2.61 -9.58
N GLU A 538 -22.25 -1.81 -9.94
CA GLU A 538 -22.38 -1.13 -11.23
C GLU A 538 -21.25 -0.12 -11.52
N LEU A 539 -20.50 0.30 -10.48
CA LEU A 539 -19.35 1.18 -10.62
C LEU A 539 -18.02 0.41 -10.84
N THR A 540 -18.12 -0.90 -11.13
CA THR A 540 -16.99 -1.77 -11.47
C THR A 540 -16.87 -1.95 -12.98
N ALA A 541 -15.69 -1.62 -13.52
CA ALA A 541 -15.30 -1.93 -14.88
C ALA A 541 -14.42 -3.19 -14.94
N HIS A 542 -14.48 -3.90 -16.07
CA HIS A 542 -13.70 -5.13 -16.30
C HIS A 542 -12.54 -4.93 -17.29
N ASP A 543 -12.55 -3.83 -18.04
CA ASP A 543 -11.50 -3.44 -18.97
C ASP A 543 -11.47 -1.91 -19.17
N GLY A 544 -10.51 -1.42 -19.96
CA GLY A 544 -10.35 0.00 -20.26
C GLY A 544 -11.57 0.65 -20.94
N PRO A 545 -12.13 0.07 -22.02
CA PRO A 545 -13.34 0.60 -22.67
C PRO A 545 -14.53 0.73 -21.72
N ALA A 546 -14.85 -0.31 -20.93
CA ALA A 546 -15.93 -0.26 -19.96
C ALA A 546 -15.68 0.79 -18.87
N PHE A 547 -14.42 0.96 -18.45
CA PHE A 547 -14.03 2.00 -17.49
C PHE A 547 -14.32 3.40 -18.04
N VAL A 548 -13.98 3.66 -19.30
CA VAL A 548 -14.23 4.94 -19.97
C VAL A 548 -15.72 5.23 -20.09
N GLU A 549 -16.51 4.27 -20.58
CA GLU A 549 -17.96 4.43 -20.77
C GLU A 549 -18.67 4.70 -19.44
N LEU A 550 -18.33 3.93 -18.41
CA LEU A 550 -18.90 4.06 -17.08
C LEU A 550 -18.55 5.42 -16.44
N ALA A 551 -17.26 5.79 -16.45
CA ALA A 551 -16.81 7.06 -15.89
C ALA A 551 -17.42 8.26 -16.63
N ALA A 552 -17.48 8.23 -17.96
CA ALA A 552 -18.08 9.29 -18.77
C ALA A 552 -19.58 9.42 -18.50
N SER A 553 -20.30 8.29 -18.44
CA SER A 553 -21.75 8.28 -18.18
C SER A 553 -22.07 8.84 -16.79
N LEU A 554 -21.32 8.44 -15.76
CA LEU A 554 -21.50 8.96 -14.40
C LEU A 554 -21.09 10.43 -14.30
N ALA A 555 -20.03 10.86 -14.98
CA ALA A 555 -19.60 12.26 -15.03
C ALA A 555 -20.57 13.16 -15.83
N ALA A 556 -21.35 12.61 -16.77
CA ALA A 556 -22.35 13.36 -17.53
C ALA A 556 -23.73 13.44 -16.84
N ASP A 557 -24.05 12.55 -15.90
CA ASP A 557 -25.38 12.46 -15.27
C ASP A 557 -25.34 12.87 -13.77
N PRO A 558 -25.73 14.12 -13.43
CA PRO A 558 -25.82 14.56 -12.04
C PRO A 558 -26.84 13.78 -11.19
N GLY A 559 -27.95 13.33 -11.79
CA GLY A 559 -29.00 12.59 -11.10
C GLY A 559 -28.52 11.19 -10.70
N TRP A 560 -27.75 10.55 -11.57
CA TRP A 560 -27.09 9.30 -11.24
C TRP A 560 -26.03 9.48 -10.16
N ARG A 561 -25.19 10.53 -10.23
CA ARG A 561 -24.23 10.86 -9.16
C ARG A 561 -24.90 11.07 -7.81
N GLU A 562 -26.02 11.79 -7.76
CA GLU A 562 -26.75 12.00 -6.51
C GLU A 562 -27.31 10.68 -5.96
N SER A 563 -27.82 9.81 -6.84
CA SER A 563 -28.29 8.48 -6.45
C SER A 563 -27.17 7.62 -5.85
N VAL A 564 -26.01 7.59 -6.52
CA VAL A 564 -24.80 6.90 -6.03
C VAL A 564 -24.36 7.49 -4.69
N GLY A 565 -24.32 8.82 -4.56
CA GLY A 565 -23.98 9.50 -3.32
C GLY A 565 -24.89 9.09 -2.16
N ARG A 566 -26.21 9.06 -2.36
CA ARG A 566 -27.16 8.59 -1.33
C ARG A 566 -26.92 7.14 -0.92
N GLN A 567 -26.59 6.28 -1.88
CA GLN A 567 -26.31 4.88 -1.62
C GLN A 567 -24.97 4.69 -0.88
N LEU A 568 -23.93 5.42 -1.27
CA LEU A 568 -22.64 5.44 -0.58
C LEU A 568 -22.79 5.93 0.86
N GLN A 569 -23.58 6.97 1.10
CA GLN A 569 -23.89 7.41 2.46
C GLN A 569 -24.51 6.29 3.28
N ARG A 570 -25.48 5.54 2.75
CA ARG A 570 -26.05 4.37 3.47
C ARG A 570 -24.98 3.31 3.74
N ALA A 571 -24.08 3.03 2.80
CA ALA A 571 -23.01 2.06 2.98
C ALA A 571 -22.00 2.50 4.05
N LEU A 572 -21.65 3.79 4.10
CA LEU A 572 -20.80 4.38 5.15
C LEU A 572 -21.42 4.21 6.54
N HIS A 573 -22.74 4.35 6.66
CA HIS A 573 -23.43 4.11 7.93
C HIS A 573 -23.39 2.62 8.34
N VAL A 574 -23.38 1.68 7.40
CA VAL A 574 -23.26 0.23 7.68
C VAL A 574 -21.81 -0.16 8.01
N GLY A 575 -20.83 0.54 7.43
CA GLY A 575 -19.40 0.32 7.60
C GLY A 575 -18.79 -0.40 6.40
N LEU A 576 -17.89 0.28 5.69
CA LEU A 576 -17.21 -0.25 4.51
C LEU A 576 -16.04 -1.18 4.88
N ALA A 577 -15.79 -2.17 4.02
CA ALA A 577 -14.66 -3.11 4.17
C ALA A 577 -13.31 -2.41 4.25
N CYS A 578 -13.11 -1.35 3.48
CA CYS A 578 -11.88 -0.58 3.46
C CYS A 578 -11.54 0.13 4.79
N HIS A 579 -12.45 0.16 5.78
CA HIS A 579 -12.24 0.75 7.11
C HIS A 579 -12.39 -0.25 8.25
N ASP A 580 -12.61 -1.53 7.96
CA ASP A 580 -12.85 -2.56 8.97
C ASP A 580 -11.54 -3.24 9.33
N THR A 581 -10.78 -2.54 10.17
CA THR A 581 -9.47 -3.00 10.64
C THR A 581 -9.57 -4.22 11.56
N LEU A 582 -10.69 -4.41 12.25
CA LEU A 582 -10.96 -5.63 13.02
C LEU A 582 -11.02 -6.85 12.07
N ALA A 583 -11.78 -6.78 10.98
CA ALA A 583 -11.81 -7.84 9.97
C ALA A 583 -10.44 -8.08 9.32
N ALA A 584 -9.70 -7.01 9.00
CA ALA A 584 -8.37 -7.14 8.42
C ALA A 584 -7.40 -7.85 9.38
N SER A 585 -7.42 -7.49 10.68
CA SER A 585 -6.61 -8.13 11.71
C SER A 585 -6.95 -9.61 11.91
N ASP A 586 -8.24 -9.96 11.97
CA ASP A 586 -8.68 -11.36 12.10
C ASP A 586 -8.29 -12.21 10.89
N GLY A 587 -8.51 -11.67 9.69
CA GLY A 587 -8.14 -12.33 8.44
C GLY A 587 -6.64 -12.56 8.33
N PHE A 588 -5.86 -11.54 8.68
CA PHE A 588 -4.40 -11.61 8.73
C PHE A 588 -3.91 -12.64 9.76
N ALA A 589 -4.48 -12.66 10.97
CA ALA A 589 -4.17 -13.64 12.01
C ALA A 589 -4.34 -15.07 11.51
N GLY A 590 -5.48 -15.37 10.86
CA GLY A 590 -5.76 -16.68 10.31
C GLY A 590 -4.79 -17.11 9.21
N VAL A 591 -4.40 -16.17 8.33
CA VAL A 591 -3.40 -16.43 7.28
C VAL A 591 -2.03 -16.71 7.89
N LEU A 592 -1.58 -15.92 8.88
CA LEU A 592 -0.28 -16.11 9.52
C LEU A 592 -0.17 -17.45 10.27
N GLU A 593 -1.18 -17.80 11.06
CA GLU A 593 -1.17 -19.09 11.76
C GLU A 593 -1.18 -20.25 10.79
N THR A 594 -2.04 -20.20 9.77
CA THR A 594 -2.09 -21.25 8.74
C THR A 594 -0.75 -21.37 8.00
N ALA A 595 -0.11 -20.23 7.68
CA ALA A 595 1.19 -20.22 7.04
C ALA A 595 2.27 -20.82 7.95
N PHE A 596 2.29 -20.44 9.23
CA PHE A 596 3.27 -20.91 10.19
C PHE A 596 3.14 -22.41 10.46
N ASP A 597 1.92 -22.91 10.68
CA ASP A 597 1.64 -24.32 10.93
C ASP A 597 1.99 -25.19 9.72
N GLN A 598 1.70 -24.71 8.51
CA GLN A 598 2.10 -25.41 7.28
C GLN A 598 3.62 -25.37 7.07
N LEU A 599 4.29 -24.26 7.41
CA LEU A 599 5.74 -24.16 7.33
C LEU A 599 6.41 -25.12 8.31
N GLU A 600 5.90 -25.21 9.54
CA GLU A 600 6.33 -26.17 10.55
C GLU A 600 6.19 -27.61 10.03
N ALA A 601 5.00 -27.97 9.54
CA ALA A 601 4.70 -29.34 9.12
C ALA A 601 5.47 -29.78 7.86
N LEU A 602 5.64 -28.89 6.88
CA LEU A 602 6.24 -29.22 5.58
C LEU A 602 7.74 -28.95 5.52
N GLY A 603 8.23 -28.07 6.38
CA GLY A 603 9.51 -27.40 6.22
C GLY A 603 9.49 -26.35 5.11
N ARG A 604 10.36 -25.35 5.26
CA ARG A 604 10.44 -24.15 4.42
C ARG A 604 10.43 -24.42 2.90
N SER A 605 11.28 -25.32 2.42
CA SER A 605 11.42 -25.55 0.97
C SER A 605 10.16 -26.17 0.35
N ARG A 606 9.45 -27.03 1.07
CA ARG A 606 8.21 -27.64 0.56
C ARG A 606 7.05 -26.68 0.71
N PHE A 607 6.99 -25.92 1.81
CA PHE A 607 6.02 -24.86 2.01
C PHE A 607 6.01 -23.88 0.83
N ARG A 608 7.18 -23.35 0.44
CA ARG A 608 7.28 -22.37 -0.68
C ARG A 608 6.85 -22.91 -2.04
N ARG A 609 6.98 -24.21 -2.28
CA ARG A 609 6.66 -24.84 -3.57
C ARG A 609 5.18 -25.23 -3.69
N GLN A 610 4.39 -25.03 -2.64
CA GLN A 610 2.96 -25.30 -2.72
C GLN A 610 2.31 -24.36 -3.74
N PRO A 611 1.51 -24.90 -4.69
CA PRO A 611 0.91 -24.10 -5.75
C PRO A 611 -0.30 -23.27 -5.28
N ASP A 612 -0.89 -23.66 -4.15
CA ASP A 612 -2.10 -23.03 -3.62
C ASP A 612 -1.73 -21.94 -2.61
N ALA A 613 -2.38 -20.79 -2.75
CA ALA A 613 -2.24 -19.68 -1.80
C ALA A 613 -2.64 -20.12 -0.38
N VAL A 614 -1.92 -19.65 0.63
CA VAL A 614 -2.32 -19.79 2.03
C VAL A 614 -3.57 -18.96 2.26
N ARG A 615 -4.61 -19.58 2.82
CA ARG A 615 -5.88 -18.95 3.20
C ARG A 615 -6.17 -19.29 4.65
N ALA A 616 -6.76 -18.35 5.38
CA ALA A 616 -7.21 -18.58 6.75
C ALA A 616 -8.13 -19.81 6.80
N GLY A 617 -7.83 -20.75 7.70
CA GLY A 617 -8.67 -21.92 7.95
C GLY A 617 -8.86 -22.86 6.76
N ALA A 618 -7.88 -22.98 5.85
CA ALA A 618 -7.99 -23.79 4.63
C ALA A 618 -8.33 -25.29 4.85
N ALA A 619 -8.15 -25.82 6.07
CA ALA A 619 -8.50 -27.19 6.45
C ALA A 619 -9.74 -27.27 7.38
N GLU A 620 -10.36 -26.14 7.72
CA GLU A 620 -11.40 -26.05 8.74
C GLU A 620 -12.79 -25.88 8.12
N ASP A 621 -13.77 -26.60 8.68
CA ASP A 621 -15.17 -26.41 8.35
C ASP A 621 -15.78 -25.34 9.27
N ILE A 622 -16.20 -24.22 8.68
CA ILE A 622 -16.89 -23.13 9.38
C ILE A 622 -18.11 -23.66 10.15
N ALA A 623 -18.87 -24.59 9.56
CA ALA A 623 -20.08 -25.12 10.20
C ALA A 623 -19.73 -25.91 11.48
N SER A 624 -18.65 -26.70 11.44
CA SER A 624 -18.11 -27.40 12.60
C SER A 624 -17.66 -26.40 13.69
N ALA A 625 -16.92 -25.35 13.33
CA ALA A 625 -16.46 -24.33 14.26
C ALA A 625 -17.62 -23.58 14.94
N VAL A 626 -18.65 -23.21 14.17
CA VAL A 626 -19.88 -22.58 14.67
C VAL A 626 -20.63 -23.52 15.63
N THR A 627 -20.80 -24.78 15.24
CA THR A 627 -21.51 -25.79 16.06
C THR A 627 -20.78 -26.02 17.38
N ALA A 628 -19.45 -26.11 17.35
CA ALA A 628 -18.64 -26.27 18.55
C ALA A 628 -18.79 -25.07 19.50
N ALA A 629 -18.69 -23.84 18.98
CA ALA A 629 -18.86 -22.63 19.78
C ALA A 629 -20.27 -22.55 20.41
N GLN A 630 -21.31 -22.86 19.65
CA GLN A 630 -22.70 -22.88 20.15
C GLN A 630 -22.91 -23.95 21.22
N ALA A 631 -22.41 -25.16 21.00
CA ALA A 631 -22.52 -26.25 21.96
C ALA A 631 -21.84 -25.93 23.30
N VAL A 632 -20.67 -25.26 23.27
CA VAL A 632 -19.98 -24.86 24.51
C VAL A 632 -20.79 -23.79 25.25
N LEU A 633 -21.33 -22.79 24.53
CA LEU A 633 -22.19 -21.75 25.09
C LEU A 633 -23.49 -22.31 25.71
N GLU A 634 -24.14 -23.27 25.05
CA GLU A 634 -25.40 -23.87 25.52
C GLU A 634 -25.21 -24.76 26.76
N ASN A 635 -24.06 -25.45 26.86
CA ASN A 635 -23.73 -26.30 27.99
C ASN A 635 -23.16 -25.53 29.20
N GLY A 636 -23.07 -24.20 29.14
CA GLY A 636 -22.47 -23.37 30.19
C GLY A 636 -20.97 -23.58 30.36
N GLY A 637 -20.29 -24.14 29.36
CA GLY A 637 -18.85 -24.28 29.34
C GLY A 637 -18.18 -22.93 29.11
N LEU A 638 -17.21 -22.58 29.96
CA LEU A 638 -16.50 -21.29 29.91
C LEU A 638 -15.16 -21.36 29.15
N GLN A 639 -14.80 -22.49 28.54
CA GLN A 639 -13.49 -22.67 27.91
C GLN A 639 -13.60 -23.26 26.51
N GLY A 640 -13.02 -22.55 25.53
CA GLY A 640 -12.89 -22.99 24.14
C GLY A 640 -14.01 -22.51 23.20
N ALA A 641 -15.02 -21.81 23.72
CA ALA A 641 -16.06 -21.19 22.91
C ALA A 641 -15.49 -20.05 22.06
N ALA A 642 -14.66 -19.20 22.68
CA ALA A 642 -14.07 -18.05 22.00
C ALA A 642 -13.10 -18.51 20.91
N GLU A 643 -12.29 -19.53 21.18
CA GLU A 643 -11.37 -20.14 20.21
C GLU A 643 -12.14 -20.71 18.99
N ALA A 644 -13.21 -21.48 19.22
CA ALA A 644 -14.01 -22.03 18.14
C ALA A 644 -14.71 -20.93 17.31
N ALA A 645 -15.29 -19.92 17.97
CA ALA A 645 -15.93 -18.81 17.28
C ALA A 645 -14.91 -17.96 16.49
N MET A 646 -13.74 -17.73 17.05
CA MET A 646 -12.65 -16.97 16.43
C MET A 646 -12.16 -17.66 15.15
N ARG A 647 -12.06 -18.99 15.11
CA ARG A 647 -11.73 -19.73 13.89
C ARG A 647 -12.70 -19.46 12.75
N ALA A 648 -14.00 -19.41 13.05
CA ALA A 648 -15.00 -19.05 12.05
C ALA A 648 -14.84 -17.59 11.57
N VAL A 649 -14.59 -16.66 12.50
CA VAL A 649 -14.35 -15.24 12.19
C VAL A 649 -13.12 -15.06 11.30
N MET A 650 -11.98 -15.71 11.60
CA MET A 650 -10.77 -15.58 10.76
C MET A 650 -10.98 -15.98 9.30
N ILE A 651 -11.93 -16.89 9.01
CA ILE A 651 -12.26 -17.32 7.64
C ILE A 651 -13.23 -16.35 6.97
N ARG A 652 -14.23 -15.82 7.72
CA ARG A 652 -15.18 -14.80 7.23
C ARG A 652 -15.25 -13.63 8.21
N PRO A 653 -14.24 -12.73 8.19
CA PRO A 653 -14.07 -11.73 9.26
C PRO A 653 -15.18 -10.69 9.32
N ARG A 654 -15.91 -10.49 8.22
CA ARG A 654 -16.98 -9.51 8.10
C ARG A 654 -18.38 -10.08 8.38
N ASP A 655 -18.54 -11.38 8.60
CA ASP A 655 -19.88 -11.97 8.84
C ASP A 655 -20.43 -11.51 10.21
N PRO A 656 -21.53 -10.73 10.25
CA PRO A 656 -22.03 -10.19 11.49
C PRO A 656 -22.57 -11.27 12.45
N LYS A 657 -22.98 -12.43 11.94
CA LYS A 657 -23.42 -13.54 12.79
C LYS A 657 -22.24 -14.19 13.50
N LEU A 658 -21.11 -14.34 12.80
CA LEU A 658 -19.89 -14.90 13.38
C LEU A 658 -19.27 -13.94 14.39
N ARG A 659 -19.28 -12.64 14.09
CA ARG A 659 -18.89 -11.59 15.05
C ARG A 659 -19.76 -11.62 16.31
N ALA A 660 -21.08 -11.70 16.16
CA ALA A 660 -21.99 -11.80 17.31
C ALA A 660 -21.73 -13.07 18.15
N LEU A 661 -21.48 -14.20 17.49
CA LEU A 661 -21.12 -15.46 18.17
C LEU A 661 -19.79 -15.34 18.92
N CYS A 662 -18.77 -14.75 18.29
CA CYS A 662 -17.47 -14.51 18.91
C CYS A 662 -17.57 -13.55 20.09
N GLY A 663 -18.32 -12.46 19.96
CA GLY A 663 -18.55 -11.52 21.04
C GLY A 663 -19.25 -12.16 22.24
N ARG A 664 -20.28 -12.98 22.02
CA ARG A 664 -20.94 -13.76 23.08
C ARG A 664 -20.01 -14.77 23.74
N ALA A 665 -19.18 -15.44 22.95
CA ALA A 665 -18.20 -16.38 23.46
C ALA A 665 -17.16 -15.69 24.34
N LEU A 666 -16.60 -14.56 23.91
CA LEU A 666 -15.65 -13.77 24.68
C LEU A 666 -16.25 -13.26 26.00
N LEU A 667 -17.52 -12.83 26.00
CA LEU A 667 -18.23 -12.48 27.23
C LEU A 667 -18.35 -13.66 28.20
N ALA A 668 -18.75 -14.83 27.71
CA ALA A 668 -18.85 -16.02 28.53
C ALA A 668 -17.49 -16.44 29.13
N GLU A 669 -16.38 -16.20 28.44
CA GLU A 669 -15.03 -16.50 28.95
C GLU A 669 -14.44 -15.35 29.80
N GLY A 670 -15.15 -14.22 29.94
CA GLY A 670 -14.78 -13.08 30.79
C GLY A 670 -13.97 -11.98 30.10
N ASP A 671 -13.72 -12.05 28.79
CA ASP A 671 -13.06 -10.99 28.01
C ASP A 671 -14.09 -9.99 27.45
N ALA A 672 -14.71 -9.24 28.37
CA ALA A 672 -15.81 -8.36 28.01
C ALA A 672 -15.40 -7.20 27.10
N SER A 673 -14.20 -6.65 27.29
CA SER A 673 -13.69 -5.56 26.45
C SER A 673 -13.62 -5.98 24.98
N ARG A 674 -13.04 -7.15 24.70
CA ARG A 674 -12.93 -7.65 23.33
C ARG A 674 -14.27 -8.18 22.80
N GLY A 675 -15.08 -8.79 23.65
CA GLY A 675 -16.43 -9.21 23.30
C GLY A 675 -17.29 -8.05 22.78
N VAL A 676 -17.18 -6.89 23.43
CA VAL A 676 -17.84 -5.64 23.00
C VAL A 676 -17.36 -5.16 21.64
N GLU A 677 -16.07 -5.27 21.29
CA GLU A 677 -15.56 -4.88 19.95
C GLU A 677 -16.27 -5.66 18.84
N TYR A 678 -16.38 -6.97 18.98
CA TYR A 678 -17.07 -7.82 18.00
C TYR A 678 -18.58 -7.57 17.98
N LEU A 679 -19.22 -7.34 19.13
CA LEU A 679 -20.65 -7.02 19.20
C LEU A 679 -20.95 -5.65 18.57
N LEU A 680 -20.11 -4.64 18.79
CA LEU A 680 -20.25 -3.33 18.13
C LEU A 680 -20.14 -3.48 16.61
N ALA A 681 -19.15 -4.21 16.12
CA ALA A 681 -18.98 -4.48 14.70
C ALA A 681 -20.17 -5.26 14.09
N ALA A 682 -20.75 -6.19 14.84
CA ALA A 682 -21.95 -6.93 14.43
C ALA A 682 -23.20 -6.02 14.39
N VAL A 683 -23.41 -5.20 15.42
CA VAL A 683 -24.54 -4.25 15.52
C VAL A 683 -24.49 -3.21 14.40
N GLN A 684 -23.31 -2.69 14.06
CA GLN A 684 -23.16 -1.71 12.98
C GLN A 684 -23.71 -2.22 11.64
N GLN A 685 -23.57 -3.53 11.38
CA GLN A 685 -24.10 -4.17 10.18
C GLN A 685 -25.56 -4.64 10.32
N ARG A 686 -25.99 -5.03 11.52
CA ARG A 686 -27.37 -5.52 11.81
C ARG A 686 -28.09 -4.63 12.82
N ARG A 687 -28.20 -3.33 12.49
CA ARG A 687 -28.76 -2.29 13.37
C ARG A 687 -30.22 -2.48 13.77
N HIS A 688 -30.98 -3.28 13.04
CA HIS A 688 -32.40 -3.56 13.31
C HIS A 688 -32.62 -4.89 14.05
N ASP A 689 -31.58 -5.44 14.70
CA ASP A 689 -31.66 -6.66 15.49
C ASP A 689 -31.67 -6.32 16.99
N ALA A 690 -32.86 -6.30 17.60
CA ALA A 690 -33.01 -5.98 19.03
C ALA A 690 -32.24 -6.95 19.94
N ASN A 691 -32.15 -8.24 19.57
CA ASN A 691 -31.40 -9.24 20.34
C ASN A 691 -29.92 -8.90 20.40
N LEU A 692 -29.38 -8.41 19.29
CA LEU A 692 -27.98 -8.06 19.20
C LEU A 692 -27.64 -6.80 20.00
N TRP A 693 -28.53 -5.80 20.00
CA TRP A 693 -28.40 -4.62 20.88
C TRP A 693 -28.47 -4.98 22.36
N MET A 694 -29.37 -5.89 22.74
CA MET A 694 -29.45 -6.39 24.12
C MET A 694 -28.16 -7.14 24.52
N THR A 695 -27.63 -7.97 23.64
CA THR A 695 -26.36 -8.68 23.87
C THR A 695 -25.20 -7.70 24.02
N LEU A 696 -25.14 -6.66 23.19
CA LEU A 696 -24.17 -5.59 23.30
C LEU A 696 -24.30 -4.82 24.62
N ALA A 697 -25.52 -4.51 25.06
CA ALA A 697 -25.77 -3.85 26.33
C ALA A 697 -25.20 -4.64 27.51
N ASN A 698 -25.48 -5.95 27.57
CA ASN A 698 -24.92 -6.83 28.61
C ASN A 698 -23.39 -6.82 28.59
N GLY A 699 -22.79 -6.93 27.40
CA GLY A 699 -21.34 -6.87 27.28
C GLY A 699 -20.72 -5.54 27.70
N LEU A 700 -21.39 -4.43 27.39
CA LEU A 700 -20.97 -3.10 27.84
C LEU A 700 -21.10 -2.95 29.36
N GLN A 701 -22.09 -3.56 30.00
CA GLN A 701 -22.21 -3.58 31.47
C GLN A 701 -21.07 -4.39 32.11
N GLU A 702 -20.75 -5.56 31.57
CA GLU A 702 -19.63 -6.40 32.03
C GLU A 702 -18.27 -5.73 31.83
N ALA A 703 -18.11 -4.93 30.77
CA ALA A 703 -16.93 -4.12 30.51
C ALA A 703 -16.90 -2.78 31.29
N ASP A 704 -17.85 -2.54 32.21
CA ASP A 704 -18.04 -1.30 32.99
C ASP A 704 -18.21 -0.02 32.14
N ARG A 705 -18.68 -0.16 30.90
CA ARG A 705 -18.99 0.94 29.96
C ARG A 705 -20.47 1.34 30.09
N VAL A 706 -20.84 1.76 31.30
CA VAL A 706 -22.24 1.93 31.74
C VAL A 706 -23.05 2.89 30.86
N VAL A 707 -22.49 4.03 30.44
CA VAL A 707 -23.22 5.02 29.62
C VAL A 707 -23.56 4.45 28.24
N GLU A 708 -22.62 3.73 27.63
CA GLU A 708 -22.83 3.10 26.32
C GLU A 708 -23.82 1.94 26.42
N ALA A 709 -23.80 1.20 27.53
CA ALA A 709 -24.78 0.15 27.80
C ALA A 709 -26.21 0.70 27.84
N LEU A 710 -26.42 1.86 28.47
CA LEU A 710 -27.72 2.54 28.53
C LEU A 710 -28.20 2.93 27.12
N HIS A 711 -27.32 3.46 26.26
CA HIS A 711 -27.67 3.73 24.87
C HIS A 711 -28.04 2.46 24.09
N ALA A 712 -27.31 1.36 24.31
CA ALA A 712 -27.60 0.08 23.68
C ALA A 712 -28.95 -0.51 24.14
N LEU A 713 -29.29 -0.39 25.43
CA LEU A 713 -30.60 -0.80 25.97
C LEU A 713 -31.74 0.00 25.35
N HIS A 714 -31.60 1.34 25.29
CA HIS A 714 -32.58 2.18 24.59
C HIS A 714 -32.70 1.81 23.12
N ALA A 715 -31.60 1.50 22.43
CA ALA A 715 -31.65 1.04 21.04
C ALA A 715 -32.40 -0.29 20.90
N SER A 716 -32.18 -1.25 21.81
CA SER A 716 -32.94 -2.50 21.86
C SER A 716 -34.44 -2.26 22.07
N LEU A 717 -34.80 -1.45 23.07
CA LEU A 717 -36.20 -1.16 23.42
C LEU A 717 -36.94 -0.33 22.36
N ARG A 718 -36.24 0.55 21.63
CA ARG A 718 -36.83 1.24 20.47
C ARG A 718 -37.21 0.28 19.34
N LEU A 719 -36.45 -0.81 19.17
CA LEU A 719 -36.71 -1.82 18.14
C LEU A 719 -37.77 -2.82 18.59
N ASP A 720 -37.77 -3.18 19.87
CA ASP A 720 -38.77 -4.06 20.47
C ASP A 720 -39.12 -3.63 21.91
N PRO A 721 -40.18 -2.80 22.07
CA PRO A 721 -40.62 -2.33 23.38
C PRO A 721 -41.20 -3.43 24.28
N GLY A 722 -41.55 -4.59 23.73
CA GLY A 722 -42.19 -5.68 24.46
C GLY A 722 -41.22 -6.58 25.23
N ARG A 723 -39.94 -6.19 25.34
CA ARG A 723 -38.86 -7.03 25.87
C ARG A 723 -38.62 -6.84 27.36
N PRO A 724 -39.08 -7.80 28.20
CA PRO A 724 -38.97 -7.65 29.64
C PRO A 724 -37.52 -7.78 30.13
N ASP A 725 -36.67 -8.53 29.43
CA ASP A 725 -35.23 -8.65 29.71
C ASP A 725 -34.52 -7.29 29.59
N ALA A 726 -34.82 -6.52 28.54
CA ALA A 726 -34.24 -5.20 28.33
C ALA A 726 -34.75 -4.15 29.33
N TRP A 727 -36.05 -4.19 29.67
CA TRP A 727 -36.59 -3.31 30.73
C TRP A 727 -36.01 -3.63 32.11
N SER A 728 -35.87 -4.91 32.46
CA SER A 728 -35.26 -5.33 33.73
C SER A 728 -33.82 -4.83 33.84
N ALA A 729 -33.01 -5.03 32.79
CA ALA A 729 -31.63 -4.54 32.73
C ALA A 729 -31.54 -3.00 32.82
N LEU A 730 -32.49 -2.27 32.22
CA LEU A 730 -32.55 -0.81 32.33
C LEU A 730 -32.86 -0.35 33.75
N VAL A 731 -33.78 -1.01 34.46
CA VAL A 731 -34.10 -0.70 35.86
C VAL A 731 -32.87 -0.91 36.75
N GLU A 732 -32.18 -2.04 36.60
CA GLU A 732 -30.97 -2.35 37.36
C GLU A 732 -29.87 -1.30 37.12
N LEU A 733 -29.63 -0.96 35.85
CA LEU A 733 -28.60 -0.01 35.46
C LEU A 733 -28.92 1.41 35.94
N ALA A 734 -30.16 1.87 35.76
CA ALA A 734 -30.62 3.19 36.21
C ALA A 734 -30.57 3.29 37.74
N THR A 735 -30.91 2.22 38.46
CA THR A 735 -30.79 2.16 39.92
C THR A 735 -29.32 2.25 40.36
N LYS A 736 -28.41 1.54 39.69
CA LYS A 736 -26.95 1.61 39.95
C LYS A 736 -26.39 3.01 39.72
N LEU A 737 -26.90 3.72 38.71
CA LEU A 737 -26.51 5.10 38.38
C LEU A 737 -27.15 6.16 39.29
N GLY A 738 -28.19 5.81 40.06
CA GLY A 738 -28.93 6.75 40.89
C GLY A 738 -29.98 7.58 40.13
N GLU A 739 -30.24 7.25 38.87
CA GLU A 739 -31.26 7.89 38.01
C GLU A 739 -32.66 7.37 38.38
N LYS A 740 -33.18 7.85 39.52
CA LYS A 740 -34.42 7.34 40.14
C LYS A 740 -35.66 7.51 39.26
N ASP A 741 -35.70 8.55 38.44
CA ASP A 741 -36.85 8.83 37.58
C ASP A 741 -36.89 7.84 36.42
N LEU A 742 -35.76 7.64 35.73
CA LEU A 742 -35.61 6.64 34.68
C LEU A 742 -35.88 5.22 35.21
N ALA A 743 -35.39 4.89 36.40
CA ALA A 743 -35.62 3.58 37.01
C ALA A 743 -37.10 3.34 37.36
N ARG A 744 -37.83 4.38 37.81
CA ARG A 744 -39.29 4.30 38.06
C ARG A 744 -40.08 4.12 36.77
N GLU A 745 -39.75 4.90 35.74
CA GLU A 745 -40.38 4.78 34.43
C GLU A 745 -40.17 3.38 33.84
N ALA A 746 -38.93 2.87 33.86
CA ALA A 746 -38.61 1.54 33.39
C ALA A 746 -39.29 0.42 34.22
N CYS A 747 -39.44 0.56 35.56
CA CYS A 747 -40.19 -0.42 36.38
C CYS A 747 -41.69 -0.41 36.03
N GLY A 748 -42.25 0.77 35.72
CA GLY A 748 -43.62 0.91 35.23
C GLY A 748 -43.82 0.21 33.88
N ALA A 749 -42.94 0.49 32.91
CA ALA A 749 -42.97 -0.17 31.61
C ALA A 749 -42.78 -1.70 31.70
N LEU A 750 -41.90 -2.18 32.59
CA LEU A 750 -41.74 -3.61 32.87
C LEU A 750 -43.02 -4.23 33.46
N ALA A 751 -43.68 -3.53 34.39
CA ALA A 751 -44.93 -3.98 34.99
C ALA A 751 -46.09 -4.06 33.98
N GLU A 752 -46.12 -3.16 33.01
CA GLU A 752 -47.11 -3.16 31.92
C GLU A 752 -46.83 -4.26 30.89
N THR A 753 -45.56 -4.46 30.52
CA THR A 753 -45.16 -5.41 29.48
C THR A 753 -45.08 -6.86 29.96
N ALA A 754 -44.64 -7.08 31.21
CA ALA A 754 -44.55 -8.41 31.83
C ALA A 754 -44.90 -8.35 33.33
N PRO A 755 -46.20 -8.32 33.68
CA PRO A 755 -46.67 -8.26 35.07
C PRO A 755 -46.17 -9.42 35.95
N ASP A 756 -45.96 -10.60 35.34
CA ASP A 756 -45.49 -11.81 36.02
C ASP A 756 -43.96 -11.96 36.02
N HIS A 757 -43.20 -10.92 35.65
CA HIS A 757 -41.73 -11.01 35.60
C HIS A 757 -41.14 -11.29 36.99
N PRO A 758 -40.29 -12.33 37.15
CA PRO A 758 -39.88 -12.83 38.46
C PRO A 758 -39.10 -11.81 39.30
N GLN A 759 -38.42 -10.85 38.66
CA GLN A 759 -37.65 -9.81 39.35
C GLN A 759 -38.44 -8.51 39.61
N LEU A 760 -39.65 -8.36 39.04
CA LEU A 760 -40.40 -7.10 39.09
C LEU A 760 -40.68 -6.62 40.53
N ALA A 761 -41.12 -7.52 41.40
CA ALA A 761 -41.41 -7.18 42.80
C ALA A 761 -40.16 -6.74 43.57
N ALA A 762 -39.01 -7.36 43.30
CA ALA A 762 -37.74 -7.02 43.93
C ALA A 762 -37.20 -5.67 43.45
N LEU A 763 -37.27 -5.42 42.13
CA LEU A 763 -36.82 -4.17 41.51
C LEU A 763 -37.67 -2.97 41.99
N CYS A 764 -39.00 -3.11 41.99
CA CYS A 764 -39.89 -2.06 42.46
C CYS A 764 -39.79 -1.85 44.01
N GLN A 765 -39.49 -2.87 44.82
CA GLN A 765 -39.18 -2.69 46.25
C GLN A 765 -37.88 -1.90 46.49
N CYS A 766 -36.85 -2.11 45.66
CA CYS A 766 -35.59 -1.36 45.75
C CYS A 766 -35.81 0.14 45.48
N LEU A 767 -36.75 0.48 44.58
CA LEU A 767 -37.14 1.86 44.26
C LEU A 767 -38.02 2.50 45.34
N GLY A 768 -38.85 1.71 46.03
CA GLY A 768 -39.81 2.17 47.06
C GLY A 768 -39.21 2.52 48.43
N ARG A 769 -37.91 2.30 48.68
CA ARG A 769 -37.25 2.70 49.95
C ARG A 769 -36.91 4.20 50.05
N GLY A 770 -37.17 4.99 49.01
CA GLY A 770 -37.25 6.45 49.09
C GLY A 770 -38.70 6.91 49.14
N ARG A 771 -39.26 7.13 50.33
CA ARG A 771 -40.65 7.60 50.51
C ARG A 771 -40.86 8.98 49.84
N GLU A 772 -41.76 9.04 48.88
CA GLU A 772 -42.93 9.93 48.87
C GLU A 772 -43.99 9.40 47.86
N PRO A 773 -45.30 9.47 48.16
CA PRO A 773 -46.33 8.92 47.29
C PRO A 773 -46.72 9.94 46.21
N VAL A 774 -46.56 9.59 44.93
CA VAL A 774 -47.22 10.32 43.84
C VAL A 774 -48.50 9.59 43.47
N ASN A 775 -49.57 10.37 43.55
CA ASN A 775 -50.96 10.03 43.30
C ASN A 775 -51.14 9.56 41.85
N CYS A 776 -51.75 8.38 41.64
CA CYS A 776 -52.20 7.93 40.32
C CYS A 776 -53.30 8.87 39.83
N GLY A 777 -52.93 9.85 39.02
CA GLY A 777 -53.83 10.68 38.22
C GLY A 777 -53.58 10.41 36.74
N SER A 778 -54.59 9.84 36.10
CA SER A 778 -54.72 9.71 34.66
C SER A 778 -54.39 11.03 33.94
N ASP A 779 -53.40 11.05 33.05
CA ASP A 779 -53.52 11.81 31.80
C ASP A 779 -52.49 11.39 30.75
N VAL A 780 -53.01 11.36 29.52
CA VAL A 780 -52.39 10.97 28.26
C VAL A 780 -51.32 11.98 27.84
N GLY A 781 -50.17 11.51 27.34
CA GLY A 781 -49.16 12.40 26.77
C GLY A 781 -48.03 11.67 26.06
N ALA A 782 -48.29 11.22 24.82
CA ALA A 782 -47.26 10.90 23.85
C ALA A 782 -46.32 12.10 23.62
N ASN A 783 -45.06 11.80 23.27
CA ASN A 783 -43.94 12.69 22.95
C ASN A 783 -43.07 13.18 24.11
N ARG A 784 -41.91 12.52 24.29
CA ARG A 784 -40.57 13.16 24.29
C ARG A 784 -39.47 12.11 24.48
N LEU A 785 -38.94 11.60 23.37
CA LEU A 785 -37.63 10.96 23.30
C LEU A 785 -36.97 11.38 21.98
N GLU A 786 -36.47 12.62 21.95
CA GLU A 786 -35.45 13.09 21.01
C GLU A 786 -34.43 13.91 21.80
N ALA A 787 -33.28 13.28 22.08
CA ALA A 787 -31.94 13.87 22.20
C ALA A 787 -30.92 12.73 22.20
#